data_AF-A0A522XJB3-F1
#
_entry.id   AF-A0A522XJB3-F1
#
_cell.length_a   1.000
_cell.length_b   1.000
_cell.length_c   1.000
_cell.angle_alpha   90.00
_cell.angle_beta   90.00
_cell.angle_gamma   90.00
#
_symmetry.space_group_name_H-M   'P 1'
#
loop_
_entity.id
_entity.type
_entity.pdbx_description
1 polymer ?
#
loop_
_entity_poly.entity_id
_entity_poly.type
_entity_poly.pdbx_seq_one_letter_code
_entity_poly.pdbx_strand_id
1 'polypeptide(L)'
;MSFLYDLLGLSYRHTFYRPILTRPLGRSPAWIVVLIGLIYTGLMLISGPVLAEGIDPPLLTESILRERLNAIDRDGEPAVIDLTNFNIDLRRSYKRDSGEPFVDYFYQQLQQHLKTTYPVPGLDLSGSQIQGVFRIQPLSLDVPLYGQQLSLLLSEDERKQLDRDRRRRSQLQQLAITVLSNSPTSNHRDFQVRIFRGKLKLNKTHFFDQVDWSNTFFLSGVDAQGAVFETSLRGLESRFSQNFNFNQAQFLDSVSFHNSIFFTDSSWTQSQFSGETDFTGAVFEGSGDFRKSRFKTLANFEASKFIKTADFSQTTWNSRANFAKTKFVQALYLTNALILDRFSFRDAQFLNAVNLREASFQKLLDFSDAQFTSDAYINISNLTFDASDAQLIGNPGKIGKVLSIPTLQGNENLLINLVRNFRELEQIEDANQVNYKRVVLVQRDLFKRVFASNLNTASRETLRKIGLSQTQISEIIQHRQEQLFSSLSEILSLESVSLNTYTQVRDRLIAASPTTWKSRLSLSSKLLFITLLLALSRYGTSFALMMGVGAIAIAYFGCLFWLIDRYRRHRPQPILPTVFEISCMGITTGILGLLGIISIFQSSPQPWLTFACLGVVMFPVPGLLTFRIYQQGRYHDLMNVSYFVEDGAFRELRLMISRLPIMPRFPFFRDRFEPILSDRRWGWLNYYDFSLNNLLKFGFNDIRLRDKHIPGLITALAWYQWGIGILYISLLFWTLSRTIPGLNLFLYL
;
A
#
# COMPACT_ATOMS: atom_id res chain seq x y z
N MET A 1 -6.87 23.71 29.24
CA MET A 1 -5.99 22.88 28.39
C MET A 1 -5.58 21.55 29.01
N SER A 2 -5.39 21.42 30.34
CA SER A 2 -5.08 20.12 31.00
C SER A 2 -6.21 19.07 30.89
N PHE A 3 -7.49 19.49 30.91
CA PHE A 3 -8.65 18.58 30.83
C PHE A 3 -8.81 17.84 29.49
N LEU A 4 -8.20 18.32 28.40
CA LEU A 4 -8.24 17.68 27.07
C LEU A 4 -7.18 16.57 26.90
N TYR A 5 -6.09 16.62 27.67
CA TYR A 5 -5.04 15.59 27.63
C TYR A 5 -5.47 14.30 28.34
N ASP A 6 -6.18 14.41 29.47
CA ASP A 6 -6.67 13.24 30.22
C ASP A 6 -7.82 12.51 29.52
N LEU A 7 -8.63 13.21 28.71
CA LEU A 7 -9.75 12.59 27.98
C LEU A 7 -9.29 11.72 26.80
N LEU A 8 -8.12 12.03 26.24
CA LEU A 8 -7.55 11.35 25.06
C LEU A 8 -6.70 10.11 25.41
N GLY A 9 -6.44 9.83 26.69
CA GLY A 9 -5.67 8.64 27.08
C GLY A 9 -4.26 8.58 26.50
N LEU A 10 -3.69 9.73 26.15
CA LEU A 10 -2.27 9.87 25.80
C LEU A 10 -1.48 10.03 27.09
N SER A 11 -1.33 8.93 27.83
CA SER A 11 -0.32 8.86 28.87
C SER A 11 1.05 8.83 28.21
N TYR A 12 1.67 10.00 28.06
CA TYR A 12 3.12 10.10 27.91
C TYR A 12 3.74 9.78 29.28
N ARG A 13 4.03 8.49 29.53
CA ARG A 13 5.01 8.15 30.57
C ARG A 13 6.39 8.41 30.00
N HIS A 14 6.94 9.59 30.31
CA HIS A 14 8.39 9.76 30.37
C HIS A 14 8.91 8.89 31.52
N THR A 15 9.27 7.64 31.24
CA THR A 15 10.23 6.92 32.08
C THR A 15 11.62 7.48 31.78
N PHE A 16 12.00 8.52 32.53
CA PHE A 16 13.40 8.83 32.74
C PHE A 16 14.04 7.64 33.46
N TYR A 17 14.85 6.86 32.73
CA TYR A 17 15.79 5.94 33.35
C TYR A 17 16.88 6.78 34.04
N ARG A 18 16.87 6.81 35.38
CA ARG A 18 18.05 7.23 36.16
C ARG A 18 19.08 6.09 36.17
N PRO A 19 20.38 6.41 36.07
CA PRO A 19 21.44 5.41 36.09
C PRO A 19 21.60 4.89 37.51
N ILE A 20 21.50 3.57 37.69
CA ILE A 20 21.82 2.91 38.95
C ILE A 20 23.34 2.79 39.02
N LEU A 21 23.90 3.49 40.01
CA LEU A 21 25.29 3.40 40.43
C LEU A 21 25.66 1.96 40.79
N THR A 22 26.82 1.61 40.26
CA THR A 22 27.62 0.42 40.51
C THR A 22 27.98 0.28 41.98
N ARG A 23 27.83 -0.94 42.54
CA ARG A 23 28.83 -1.51 43.46
C ARG A 23 28.84 -3.05 43.39
N PRO A 24 30.01 -3.65 43.66
CA PRO A 24 30.44 -4.93 43.11
C PRO A 24 30.22 -6.06 44.11
N LEU A 25 30.07 -7.29 43.62
CA LEU A 25 30.57 -8.54 44.22
C LEU A 25 30.02 -9.74 43.45
N GLY A 26 30.86 -10.76 43.29
CA GLY A 26 30.41 -12.12 42.96
C GLY A 26 31.15 -12.78 41.81
N ARG A 27 32.41 -13.13 42.05
CA ARG A 27 33.11 -14.16 41.27
C ARG A 27 32.24 -15.42 41.17
N SER A 28 31.90 -15.83 39.95
CA SER A 28 31.47 -17.19 39.61
C SER A 28 31.66 -17.40 38.09
N PRO A 29 31.76 -18.66 37.62
CA PRO A 29 33.02 -19.32 37.37
C PRO A 29 33.38 -19.30 35.89
N ALA A 30 34.69 -19.26 35.60
CA ALA A 30 35.30 -19.22 34.27
C ALA A 30 34.92 -20.38 33.32
N TRP A 31 34.10 -21.34 33.77
CA TRP A 31 33.64 -22.48 32.98
C TRP A 31 32.46 -22.15 32.05
N ILE A 32 31.65 -21.12 32.33
CA ILE A 32 30.48 -20.77 31.49
C ILE A 32 30.90 -20.09 30.18
N VAL A 33 32.01 -19.32 30.19
CA VAL A 33 32.57 -18.71 28.98
C VAL A 33 33.26 -19.76 28.11
N VAL A 34 33.85 -20.79 28.72
CA VAL A 34 34.39 -21.96 28.01
C VAL A 34 33.27 -22.83 27.44
N LEU A 35 32.13 -22.96 28.13
CA LEU A 35 30.97 -23.69 27.62
C LEU A 35 30.27 -22.96 26.46
N ILE A 36 30.13 -21.63 26.52
CA ILE A 36 29.54 -20.84 25.44
C ILE A 36 30.50 -20.76 24.25
N GLY A 37 31.82 -20.72 24.50
CA GLY A 37 32.85 -20.84 23.47
C GLY A 37 32.87 -22.21 22.79
N LEU A 38 32.67 -23.30 23.54
CA LEU A 38 32.56 -24.68 23.01
C LEU A 38 31.23 -24.96 22.32
N ILE A 39 30.15 -24.26 22.69
CA ILE A 39 28.86 -24.33 21.99
C ILE A 39 28.93 -23.52 20.68
N TYR A 40 29.68 -22.42 20.62
CA TYR A 40 29.89 -21.67 19.38
C TYR A 40 30.86 -22.35 18.40
N THR A 41 31.86 -23.07 18.90
CA THR A 41 32.72 -23.92 18.06
C THR A 41 32.09 -25.29 17.76
N GLY A 42 31.18 -25.78 18.60
CA GLY A 42 30.38 -26.99 18.38
C GLY A 42 29.20 -26.82 17.42
N LEU A 43 28.59 -25.62 17.34
CA LEU A 43 27.56 -25.30 16.34
C LEU A 43 28.10 -24.91 14.95
N MET A 44 29.42 -24.73 14.83
CA MET A 44 30.11 -24.60 13.54
C MET A 44 30.63 -25.96 13.00
N LEU A 45 30.43 -27.06 13.74
CA LEU A 45 31.01 -28.38 13.41
C LEU A 45 29.99 -29.52 13.36
N ILE A 46 28.67 -29.26 13.35
CA ILE A 46 27.68 -30.34 13.17
C ILE A 46 26.73 -30.02 12.00
N SER A 47 26.94 -30.80 10.95
CA SER A 47 26.04 -31.15 9.84
C SER A 47 25.76 -30.09 8.76
N GLY A 48 26.76 -29.82 7.92
CA GLY A 48 26.50 -29.92 6.48
C GLY A 48 26.01 -31.33 6.15
N PRO A 49 25.31 -31.57 5.03
CA PRO A 49 24.92 -32.93 4.68
C PRO A 49 26.19 -33.78 4.74
N VAL A 50 26.14 -34.87 5.51
CA VAL A 50 27.08 -35.96 5.37
C VAL A 50 27.06 -36.29 3.89
N LEU A 51 28.09 -35.82 3.18
CA LEU A 51 28.47 -36.37 1.90
C LEU A 51 28.62 -37.85 2.21
N ALA A 52 27.63 -38.64 1.80
CA ALA A 52 27.85 -40.04 1.49
C ALA A 52 29.18 -40.05 0.73
N GLU A 53 30.15 -40.81 1.21
CA GLU A 53 31.45 -41.05 0.55
C GLU A 53 31.20 -41.16 -0.95
N GLY A 54 31.41 -40.03 -1.62
CA GLY A 54 31.06 -39.86 -3.01
C GLY A 54 32.20 -40.49 -3.74
N ILE A 55 32.00 -41.70 -4.25
CA ILE A 55 32.76 -42.15 -5.40
C ILE A 55 32.64 -41.01 -6.41
N ASP A 56 33.73 -40.30 -6.68
CA ASP A 56 33.74 -39.24 -7.68
C ASP A 56 33.07 -39.79 -8.93
N PRO A 57 32.07 -39.10 -9.50
CA PRO A 57 31.34 -39.63 -10.64
C PRO A 57 32.34 -39.99 -11.74
N PRO A 58 32.18 -41.16 -12.39
CA PRO A 58 33.14 -41.62 -13.39
C PRO A 58 33.34 -40.56 -14.48
N LEU A 59 34.56 -40.47 -15.02
CA LEU A 59 34.85 -39.59 -16.13
C LEU A 59 34.14 -40.09 -17.39
N LEU A 60 33.45 -39.19 -18.11
CA LEU A 60 32.82 -39.51 -19.38
C LEU A 60 33.89 -39.64 -20.47
N THR A 61 34.25 -40.88 -20.80
CA THR A 61 35.15 -41.19 -21.91
C THR A 61 34.38 -41.28 -23.23
N GLU A 62 35.12 -41.26 -24.35
CA GLU A 62 34.55 -41.46 -25.69
C GLU A 62 33.77 -42.78 -25.81
N SER A 63 34.29 -43.88 -25.26
CA SER A 63 33.66 -45.19 -25.35
C SER A 63 32.31 -45.23 -24.64
N ILE A 64 32.25 -44.65 -23.43
CA ILE A 64 31.02 -44.56 -22.63
C ILE A 64 30.00 -43.67 -23.33
N LEU A 65 30.42 -42.51 -23.86
CA LEU A 65 29.51 -41.62 -24.60
C LEU A 65 28.88 -42.35 -25.80
N ARG A 66 29.68 -43.08 -26.58
CA ARG A 66 29.20 -43.86 -27.72
C ARG A 66 28.25 -44.98 -27.31
N GLU A 67 28.53 -45.68 -26.21
CA GLU A 67 27.66 -46.70 -25.64
C GLU A 67 26.30 -46.13 -25.25
N ARG A 68 26.28 -44.99 -24.54
CA ARG A 68 25.05 -44.31 -24.12
C ARG A 68 24.22 -43.82 -25.30
N LEU A 69 24.87 -43.33 -26.35
CA LEU A 69 24.17 -42.90 -27.57
C LEU A 69 23.54 -44.07 -28.33
N ASN A 70 24.21 -45.23 -28.38
CA ASN A 70 23.65 -46.42 -29.02
C ASN A 70 22.47 -47.05 -28.26
N ALA A 71 22.27 -46.69 -26.99
CA ALA A 71 21.23 -47.25 -26.13
C ALA A 71 19.86 -46.54 -26.24
N ILE A 72 19.77 -45.43 -26.97
CA ILE A 72 18.59 -44.53 -27.00
C ILE A 72 17.30 -45.19 -27.51
N ASP A 73 17.38 -46.30 -28.25
CA ASP A 73 16.28 -46.80 -29.11
C ASP A 73 15.77 -48.22 -28.76
N ARG A 74 15.99 -48.71 -27.52
CA ARG A 74 15.68 -50.12 -27.18
C ARG A 74 14.37 -50.38 -26.44
N ASP A 75 13.81 -49.43 -25.67
CA ASP A 75 12.81 -49.78 -24.63
C ASP A 75 11.52 -48.92 -24.58
N GLY A 76 11.10 -48.28 -25.68
CA GLY A 76 9.73 -47.74 -25.81
C GLY A 76 9.34 -46.53 -24.93
N GLU A 77 10.22 -46.07 -24.04
CA GLU A 77 10.14 -44.79 -23.32
C GLU A 77 10.55 -43.62 -24.23
N PRO A 78 10.21 -42.34 -23.93
CA PRO A 78 10.68 -41.23 -24.74
C PRO A 78 12.22 -41.25 -24.76
N ALA A 79 12.79 -41.27 -25.96
CA ALA A 79 14.22 -41.28 -26.21
C ALA A 79 14.92 -40.20 -25.35
N VAL A 80 15.82 -40.59 -24.45
CA VAL A 80 16.61 -39.68 -23.62
C VAL A 80 18.07 -40.08 -23.71
N ILE A 81 18.93 -39.11 -23.99
CA ILE A 81 20.37 -39.25 -23.88
C ILE A 81 20.72 -39.15 -22.40
N ASP A 82 20.89 -40.31 -21.76
CA ASP A 82 21.24 -40.43 -20.35
C ASP A 82 22.76 -40.28 -20.14
N LEU A 83 23.15 -39.12 -19.62
CA LEU A 83 24.51 -38.78 -19.18
C LEU A 83 24.51 -38.37 -17.71
N THR A 84 23.71 -39.06 -16.88
CA THR A 84 23.58 -38.79 -15.45
C THR A 84 24.78 -39.27 -14.63
N ASN A 85 25.12 -38.53 -13.57
CA ASN A 85 26.19 -38.84 -12.61
C ASN A 85 27.58 -39.07 -13.24
N PHE A 86 27.97 -38.26 -14.22
CA PHE A 86 29.31 -38.29 -14.82
C PHE A 86 30.11 -37.02 -14.54
N ASN A 87 31.44 -37.15 -14.49
CA ASN A 87 32.34 -36.01 -14.65
C ASN A 87 32.61 -35.80 -16.14
N ILE A 88 32.28 -34.62 -16.67
CA ILE A 88 32.33 -34.28 -18.09
C ILE A 88 33.32 -33.12 -18.26
N ASP A 89 34.52 -33.42 -18.77
CA ASP A 89 35.55 -32.41 -19.01
C ASP A 89 35.48 -31.86 -20.45
N LEU A 90 34.90 -30.68 -20.60
CA LEU A 90 34.78 -29.93 -21.85
C LEU A 90 35.90 -28.89 -22.03
N ARG A 91 36.95 -28.92 -21.20
CA ARG A 91 38.12 -28.05 -21.40
C ARG A 91 38.89 -28.52 -22.62
N ARG A 92 39.38 -27.57 -23.42
CA ARG A 92 40.21 -27.89 -24.61
C ARG A 92 41.52 -28.62 -24.28
N SER A 93 41.96 -28.57 -23.02
CA SER A 93 43.12 -29.32 -22.52
C SER A 93 42.87 -30.83 -22.47
N TYR A 94 41.62 -31.26 -22.28
CA TYR A 94 41.27 -32.67 -22.25
C TYR A 94 41.13 -33.21 -23.69
N LYS A 95 41.98 -34.19 -24.00
CA LYS A 95 42.11 -34.78 -25.33
C LYS A 95 41.64 -36.22 -25.32
N ARG A 96 41.09 -36.65 -26.45
CA ARG A 96 40.77 -38.05 -26.74
C ARG A 96 42.04 -38.85 -27.04
N ASP A 97 41.89 -40.17 -27.14
CA ASP A 97 42.96 -41.09 -27.54
C ASP A 97 43.57 -40.73 -28.91
N SER A 98 42.80 -40.07 -29.79
CA SER A 98 43.26 -39.55 -31.08
C SER A 98 44.09 -38.25 -31.01
N GLY A 99 44.17 -37.60 -29.84
CA GLY A 99 44.86 -36.32 -29.64
C GLY A 99 44.03 -35.06 -29.93
N GLU A 100 42.79 -35.21 -30.41
CA GLU A 100 41.83 -34.12 -30.62
C GLU A 100 41.10 -33.73 -29.31
N PRO A 101 40.64 -32.46 -29.15
CA PRO A 101 39.87 -32.05 -27.98
C PRO A 101 38.57 -32.86 -27.83
N PHE A 102 38.32 -33.40 -26.63
CA PHE A 102 37.10 -34.19 -26.37
C PHE A 102 35.82 -33.36 -26.55
N VAL A 103 35.88 -32.07 -26.24
CA VAL A 103 34.74 -31.14 -26.37
C VAL A 103 34.15 -31.09 -27.79
N ASP A 104 34.99 -31.11 -28.82
CA ASP A 104 34.52 -31.04 -30.21
C ASP A 104 33.80 -32.34 -30.59
N TYR A 105 34.33 -33.49 -30.16
CA TYR A 105 33.70 -34.79 -30.30
C TYR A 105 32.37 -34.87 -29.54
N PHE A 106 32.35 -34.44 -28.27
CA PHE A 106 31.15 -34.43 -27.43
C PHE A 106 30.01 -33.69 -28.10
N TYR A 107 30.25 -32.45 -28.57
CA TYR A 107 29.23 -31.67 -29.26
C TYR A 107 28.83 -32.29 -30.61
N GLN A 108 29.79 -32.82 -31.39
CA GLN A 108 29.49 -33.42 -32.69
C GLN A 108 28.60 -34.67 -32.56
N GLN A 109 28.89 -35.55 -31.60
CA GLN A 109 28.11 -36.78 -31.37
C GLN A 109 26.70 -36.47 -30.87
N LEU A 110 26.55 -35.55 -29.91
CA LEU A 110 25.23 -35.14 -29.43
C LEU A 110 24.42 -34.43 -30.52
N GLN A 111 25.08 -33.59 -31.32
CA GLN A 111 24.44 -32.88 -32.41
C GLN A 111 23.78 -33.83 -33.43
N GLN A 112 24.43 -34.95 -33.76
CA GLN A 112 23.88 -35.95 -34.69
C GLN A 112 22.55 -36.51 -34.22
N HIS A 113 22.34 -36.65 -32.91
CA HIS A 113 21.12 -37.19 -32.31
C HIS A 113 20.07 -36.11 -32.02
N LEU A 114 20.48 -34.90 -31.65
CA LEU A 114 19.56 -33.79 -31.33
C LEU A 114 19.04 -33.04 -32.57
N LYS A 115 19.72 -33.18 -33.72
CA LYS A 115 19.30 -32.62 -35.01
C LYS A 115 18.47 -33.57 -35.88
N THR A 116 18.16 -34.79 -35.43
CA THR A 116 17.37 -35.77 -36.21
C THR A 116 15.91 -35.32 -36.45
N THR A 117 15.26 -35.98 -37.41
CA THR A 117 13.82 -35.87 -37.62
C THR A 117 13.12 -36.74 -36.58
N TYR A 118 12.11 -36.17 -35.90
CA TYR A 118 11.33 -36.72 -34.78
C TYR A 118 11.29 -38.25 -34.60
N PRO A 119 11.27 -38.76 -33.34
CA PRO A 119 11.28 -38.02 -32.08
C PRO A 119 12.67 -37.49 -31.69
N VAL A 120 12.74 -36.25 -31.20
CA VAL A 120 14.02 -35.67 -30.74
C VAL A 120 14.25 -36.09 -29.29
N PRO A 121 15.39 -36.73 -28.98
CA PRO A 121 15.64 -37.18 -27.63
C PRO A 121 15.88 -36.02 -26.65
N GLY A 122 15.53 -36.23 -25.39
CA GLY A 122 15.94 -35.33 -24.30
C GLY A 122 17.44 -35.49 -23.96
N LEU A 123 18.02 -34.51 -23.28
CA LEU A 123 19.38 -34.58 -22.74
C LEU A 123 19.31 -34.55 -21.22
N ASP A 124 19.76 -35.62 -20.56
CA ASP A 124 19.78 -35.74 -19.11
C ASP A 124 21.22 -35.73 -18.58
N LEU A 125 21.59 -34.64 -17.90
CA LEU A 125 22.89 -34.43 -17.27
C LEU A 125 22.74 -34.38 -15.73
N SER A 126 21.66 -34.93 -15.19
CA SER A 126 21.36 -34.85 -13.77
C SER A 126 22.46 -35.50 -12.91
N GLY A 127 22.86 -34.84 -11.83
CA GLY A 127 23.93 -35.28 -10.93
C GLY A 127 25.35 -35.20 -11.52
N SER A 128 25.51 -34.72 -12.75
CA SER A 128 26.81 -34.65 -13.42
C SER A 128 27.60 -33.39 -13.04
N GLN A 129 28.91 -33.51 -13.13
CA GLN A 129 29.89 -32.44 -12.90
C GLN A 129 30.48 -32.02 -14.25
N ILE A 130 30.36 -30.75 -14.62
CA ILE A 130 30.75 -30.26 -15.96
C ILE A 130 31.85 -29.22 -15.81
N GLN A 131 33.03 -29.56 -16.34
CA GLN A 131 34.20 -28.67 -16.42
C GLN A 131 34.31 -28.12 -17.85
N GLY A 132 34.75 -26.88 -18.01
CA GLY A 132 34.78 -26.19 -19.30
C GLY A 132 33.44 -25.54 -19.69
N VAL A 133 33.50 -24.62 -20.65
CA VAL A 133 32.36 -23.80 -21.06
C VAL A 133 31.27 -24.67 -21.71
N PHE A 134 30.08 -24.70 -21.11
CA PHE A 134 28.93 -25.43 -21.65
C PHE A 134 28.08 -24.52 -22.55
N ARG A 135 27.95 -24.88 -23.82
CA ARG A 135 27.26 -24.10 -24.86
C ARG A 135 26.10 -24.90 -25.42
N ILE A 136 24.90 -24.32 -25.44
CA ILE A 136 23.76 -24.98 -26.09
C ILE A 136 23.79 -24.83 -27.62
N GLN A 137 24.54 -23.84 -28.12
CA GLN A 137 24.48 -23.45 -29.53
C GLN A 137 24.91 -24.57 -30.49
N PRO A 138 26.01 -25.32 -30.24
CA PRO A 138 26.39 -26.45 -31.09
C PRO A 138 25.32 -27.56 -31.12
N LEU A 139 24.52 -27.70 -30.06
CA LEU A 139 23.48 -28.72 -29.94
C LEU A 139 22.15 -28.29 -30.60
N SER A 140 22.06 -27.05 -31.08
CA SER A 140 20.83 -26.46 -31.58
C SER A 140 20.76 -26.46 -33.11
N LEU A 141 19.54 -26.55 -33.65
CA LEU A 141 19.25 -26.43 -35.08
C LEU A 141 19.08 -24.96 -35.46
N ASP A 142 19.80 -24.48 -36.46
CA ASP A 142 19.59 -23.15 -37.02
C ASP A 142 18.53 -23.22 -38.12
N VAL A 143 17.42 -22.51 -37.95
CA VAL A 143 16.26 -22.55 -38.85
C VAL A 143 16.04 -21.16 -39.49
N PRO A 144 15.92 -21.06 -40.82
CA PRO A 144 15.61 -19.81 -41.50
C PRO A 144 14.16 -19.38 -41.26
N LEU A 145 13.89 -18.09 -41.06
CA LEU A 145 12.57 -17.58 -40.67
C LEU A 145 11.52 -17.51 -41.80
N TYR A 146 11.93 -17.72 -43.05
CA TYR A 146 11.11 -17.59 -44.25
C TYR A 146 11.27 -18.78 -45.20
N GLY A 147 10.25 -19.01 -46.04
CA GLY A 147 10.26 -20.03 -47.09
C GLY A 147 9.61 -21.36 -46.71
N GLN A 148 9.34 -22.19 -47.73
CA GLN A 148 8.78 -23.55 -47.58
C GLN A 148 9.69 -24.52 -46.81
N GLN A 149 10.95 -24.15 -46.54
CA GLN A 149 11.90 -24.97 -45.77
C GLN A 149 11.56 -25.01 -44.27
N LEU A 150 10.92 -23.97 -43.71
CA LEU A 150 10.48 -23.96 -42.31
C LEU A 150 9.41 -25.02 -42.02
N SER A 151 8.58 -25.36 -43.03
CA SER A 151 7.59 -26.45 -42.92
C SER A 151 8.17 -27.86 -42.99
N LEU A 152 9.42 -28.02 -43.44
CA LEU A 152 10.07 -29.33 -43.56
C LEU A 152 10.91 -29.71 -42.33
N LEU A 153 11.39 -28.72 -41.57
CA LEU A 153 12.33 -28.93 -40.45
C LEU A 153 11.65 -29.06 -39.07
N LEU A 154 10.43 -28.57 -38.92
CA LEU A 154 9.73 -28.47 -37.65
C LEU A 154 8.35 -29.14 -37.74
N SER A 155 7.91 -29.77 -36.65
CA SER A 155 6.56 -30.29 -36.53
C SER A 155 5.51 -29.16 -36.53
N GLU A 156 4.23 -29.48 -36.70
CA GLU A 156 3.18 -28.44 -36.59
C GLU A 156 3.15 -27.78 -35.21
N ASP A 157 3.35 -28.54 -34.13
CA ASP A 157 3.33 -28.00 -32.78
C ASP A 157 4.54 -27.12 -32.51
N GLU A 158 5.73 -27.50 -32.95
CA GLU A 158 6.93 -26.67 -32.85
C GLU A 158 6.78 -25.34 -33.61
N ARG A 159 6.15 -25.37 -34.79
CA ARG A 159 5.82 -24.15 -35.54
C ARG A 159 4.85 -23.26 -34.76
N LYS A 160 3.79 -23.81 -34.19
CA LYS A 160 2.85 -23.05 -33.34
C LYS A 160 3.53 -22.44 -32.12
N GLN A 161 4.50 -23.13 -31.53
CA GLN A 161 5.30 -22.61 -30.42
C GLN A 161 6.19 -21.44 -30.86
N LEU A 162 6.90 -21.60 -31.98
CA LEU A 162 7.70 -20.53 -32.58
C LEU A 162 6.84 -19.32 -32.95
N ASP A 163 5.60 -19.55 -33.40
CA ASP A 163 4.61 -18.53 -33.75
C ASP A 163 4.09 -17.71 -32.57
N ARG A 164 4.32 -18.14 -31.32
CA ARG A 164 4.00 -17.33 -30.15
C ARG A 164 4.86 -16.07 -30.08
N ASP A 165 6.11 -16.11 -30.56
CA ASP A 165 7.00 -14.94 -30.63
C ASP A 165 6.75 -14.08 -31.89
N ARG A 166 5.50 -13.63 -32.05
CA ARG A 166 5.09 -12.83 -33.21
C ARG A 166 5.93 -11.57 -33.39
N ARG A 167 6.41 -10.97 -32.29
CA ARG A 167 7.22 -9.74 -32.31
C ARG A 167 8.60 -9.95 -32.91
N ARG A 168 9.36 -10.94 -32.46
CA ARG A 168 10.68 -11.21 -33.06
C ARG A 168 10.54 -11.63 -34.51
N ARG A 169 9.51 -12.42 -34.83
CA ARG A 169 9.24 -12.83 -36.20
C ARG A 169 8.93 -11.63 -37.11
N SER A 170 8.09 -10.69 -36.68
CA SER A 170 7.78 -9.50 -37.48
C SER A 170 8.97 -8.56 -37.64
N GLN A 171 9.75 -8.33 -36.57
CA GLN A 171 10.94 -7.48 -36.61
C GLN A 171 12.01 -8.06 -37.54
N LEU A 172 12.28 -9.36 -37.43
CA LEU A 172 13.25 -10.03 -38.30
C LEU A 172 12.74 -10.15 -39.73
N GLN A 173 11.43 -10.31 -39.97
CA GLN A 173 10.85 -10.23 -41.32
C GLN A 173 11.02 -8.84 -41.92
N GLN A 174 10.73 -7.77 -41.17
CA GLN A 174 10.90 -6.40 -41.65
C GLN A 174 12.37 -6.09 -41.97
N LEU A 175 13.30 -6.51 -41.10
CA LEU A 175 14.74 -6.37 -41.32
C LEU A 175 15.23 -7.18 -42.52
N ALA A 176 14.74 -8.42 -42.68
CA ALA A 176 15.09 -9.25 -43.83
C ALA A 176 14.61 -8.59 -45.14
N ILE A 177 13.37 -8.08 -45.17
CA ILE A 177 12.81 -7.41 -46.35
C ILE A 177 13.64 -6.15 -46.72
N THR A 178 13.99 -5.30 -45.74
CA THR A 178 14.75 -4.07 -46.01
C THR A 178 16.19 -4.32 -46.42
N VAL A 179 16.83 -5.37 -45.90
CA VAL A 179 18.20 -5.74 -46.28
C VAL A 179 18.23 -6.43 -47.64
N LEU A 180 17.30 -7.38 -47.88
CA LEU A 180 17.17 -8.06 -49.18
C LEU A 180 16.81 -7.09 -50.32
N SER A 181 16.08 -6.00 -50.03
CA SER A 181 15.79 -4.97 -51.02
C SER A 181 16.98 -4.05 -51.33
N ASN A 182 17.95 -3.94 -50.42
CA ASN A 182 19.04 -2.96 -50.49
C ASN A 182 20.43 -3.56 -50.73
N SER A 183 20.61 -4.89 -50.75
CA SER A 183 21.94 -5.50 -50.93
C SER A 183 21.87 -6.89 -51.56
N PRO A 184 22.47 -7.11 -52.75
CA PRO A 184 22.55 -8.43 -53.39
C PRO A 184 23.59 -9.38 -52.75
N THR A 185 24.31 -8.94 -51.72
CA THR A 185 25.36 -9.71 -51.02
C THR A 185 25.02 -10.07 -49.57
N SER A 186 23.77 -9.86 -49.13
CA SER A 186 23.38 -10.20 -47.75
C SER A 186 23.30 -11.72 -47.56
N ASN A 187 24.15 -12.27 -46.69
CA ASN A 187 24.16 -13.69 -46.35
C ASN A 187 22.85 -14.08 -45.65
N HIS A 188 22.15 -15.10 -46.16
CA HIS A 188 20.93 -15.67 -45.57
C HIS A 188 21.08 -16.16 -44.11
N ARG A 189 22.32 -16.23 -43.58
CA ARG A 189 22.65 -16.65 -42.21
C ARG A 189 22.29 -15.62 -41.14
N ASP A 190 22.12 -14.34 -41.50
CA ASP A 190 21.87 -13.27 -40.52
C ASP A 190 20.44 -13.26 -39.95
N PHE A 191 19.52 -14.02 -40.56
CA PHE A 191 18.10 -14.09 -40.18
C PHE A 191 17.65 -15.51 -39.78
N GLN A 192 18.52 -16.23 -39.07
CA GLN A 192 18.22 -17.58 -38.56
C GLN A 192 17.85 -17.54 -37.07
N VAL A 193 16.92 -18.41 -36.68
CA VAL A 193 16.62 -18.67 -35.26
C VAL A 193 17.25 -19.98 -34.88
N ARG A 194 17.97 -19.96 -33.75
CA ARG A 194 18.55 -21.16 -33.17
C ARG A 194 17.54 -21.84 -32.25
N ILE A 195 17.31 -23.12 -32.50
CA ILE A 195 16.25 -23.91 -31.84
C ILE A 195 16.86 -25.14 -31.16
N PHE A 196 16.65 -25.25 -29.85
CA PHE A 196 16.93 -26.45 -29.08
C PHE A 196 15.62 -27.20 -28.80
N ARG A 197 15.53 -28.43 -29.31
CA ARG A 197 14.28 -29.21 -29.35
C ARG A 197 14.10 -30.17 -28.17
N GLY A 198 15.18 -30.82 -27.72
CA GLY A 198 15.13 -31.82 -26.65
C GLY A 198 14.81 -31.22 -25.28
N LYS A 199 14.22 -32.00 -24.37
CA LYS A 199 14.07 -31.60 -22.96
C LYS A 199 15.45 -31.60 -22.29
N LEU A 200 15.80 -30.53 -21.59
CA LEU A 200 17.08 -30.42 -20.90
C LEU A 200 16.88 -30.68 -19.40
N LYS A 201 17.47 -31.76 -18.87
CA LYS A 201 17.47 -32.07 -17.45
C LYS A 201 18.87 -31.90 -16.88
N LEU A 202 18.99 -31.10 -15.84
CA LEU A 202 20.21 -30.64 -15.18
C LEU A 202 20.04 -30.74 -13.64
N ASN A 203 19.24 -31.70 -13.17
CA ASN A 203 18.89 -31.76 -11.77
C ASN A 203 20.14 -32.09 -10.95
N LYS A 204 20.50 -31.22 -10.00
CA LYS A 204 21.73 -31.29 -9.20
C LYS A 204 23.01 -31.35 -10.03
N THR A 205 23.01 -30.83 -11.25
CA THR A 205 24.20 -30.71 -12.09
C THR A 205 25.10 -29.58 -11.56
N HIS A 206 26.40 -29.78 -11.56
CA HIS A 206 27.39 -28.80 -11.11
C HIS A 206 28.24 -28.31 -12.27
N PHE A 207 28.13 -27.03 -12.61
CA PHE A 207 28.92 -26.37 -13.64
C PHE A 207 30.06 -25.57 -12.99
N PHE A 208 31.30 -25.91 -13.33
CA PHE A 208 32.50 -25.22 -12.83
C PHE A 208 32.88 -23.99 -13.66
N ASP A 209 32.45 -23.96 -14.92
CA ASP A 209 32.77 -22.91 -15.89
C ASP A 209 31.49 -22.34 -16.52
N GLN A 210 31.64 -21.32 -17.37
CA GLN A 210 30.54 -20.53 -17.89
C GLN A 210 29.52 -21.38 -18.65
N VAL A 211 28.23 -21.08 -18.46
CA VAL A 211 27.13 -21.67 -19.21
C VAL A 211 26.52 -20.64 -20.16
N ASP A 212 26.47 -20.94 -21.45
CA ASP A 212 25.96 -20.05 -22.50
C ASP A 212 24.77 -20.67 -23.25
N TRP A 213 23.60 -20.10 -23.01
CA TRP A 213 22.31 -20.42 -23.64
C TRP A 213 21.81 -19.30 -24.56
N SER A 214 22.60 -18.23 -24.72
CA SER A 214 22.19 -17.00 -25.39
C SER A 214 21.66 -17.23 -26.80
N ASN A 215 20.68 -16.41 -27.20
CA ASN A 215 20.06 -16.40 -28.53
C ASN A 215 19.44 -17.74 -28.95
N THR A 216 18.95 -18.53 -28.01
CA THR A 216 18.38 -19.86 -28.29
C THR A 216 16.90 -19.95 -27.93
N PHE A 217 16.13 -20.63 -28.77
CA PHE A 217 14.73 -20.98 -28.54
C PHE A 217 14.64 -22.43 -28.05
N PHE A 218 14.35 -22.62 -26.77
CA PHE A 218 14.09 -23.91 -26.15
C PHE A 218 12.62 -24.29 -26.35
N LEU A 219 12.35 -25.26 -27.22
CA LEU A 219 11.00 -25.75 -27.51
C LEU A 219 10.49 -26.72 -26.43
N SER A 220 11.40 -27.44 -25.78
CA SER A 220 11.08 -28.29 -24.63
C SER A 220 11.49 -27.64 -23.31
N GLY A 221 11.05 -28.24 -22.20
CA GLY A 221 11.31 -27.71 -20.87
C GLY A 221 12.78 -27.83 -20.44
N VAL A 222 13.18 -26.94 -19.53
CA VAL A 222 14.47 -26.95 -18.85
C VAL A 222 14.22 -27.23 -17.37
N ASP A 223 14.82 -28.29 -16.83
CA ASP A 223 14.71 -28.68 -15.44
C ASP A 223 16.11 -28.70 -14.82
N ALA A 224 16.44 -27.69 -14.04
CA ALA A 224 17.74 -27.48 -13.39
C ALA A 224 17.57 -27.40 -11.86
N GLN A 225 16.70 -28.25 -11.31
CA GLN A 225 16.42 -28.25 -9.89
C GLN A 225 17.70 -28.60 -9.10
N GLY A 226 18.11 -27.73 -8.18
CA GLY A 226 19.29 -27.92 -7.35
C GLY A 226 20.62 -27.82 -8.10
N ALA A 227 20.63 -27.33 -9.35
CA ALA A 227 21.85 -27.13 -10.11
C ALA A 227 22.75 -26.06 -9.49
N VAL A 228 24.06 -26.22 -9.59
CA VAL A 228 25.08 -25.29 -9.07
C VAL A 228 25.87 -24.70 -10.22
N PHE A 229 25.97 -23.39 -10.28
CA PHE A 229 26.74 -22.64 -11.27
C PHE A 229 27.83 -21.85 -10.53
N GLU A 230 29.08 -22.30 -10.62
CA GLU A 230 30.25 -21.64 -10.00
C GLU A 230 30.56 -20.29 -10.64
N THR A 231 30.30 -20.19 -11.94
CA THR A 231 30.56 -18.98 -12.75
C THR A 231 29.29 -18.56 -13.51
N SER A 232 29.42 -17.63 -14.46
CA SER A 232 28.27 -16.98 -15.07
C SER A 232 27.35 -17.92 -15.90
N LEU A 233 26.03 -17.73 -15.74
CA LEU A 233 24.98 -18.30 -16.60
C LEU A 233 24.39 -17.21 -17.51
N ARG A 234 24.55 -17.37 -18.82
CA ARG A 234 24.09 -16.40 -19.83
C ARG A 234 22.98 -17.00 -20.69
N GLY A 235 21.75 -16.58 -20.44
CA GLY A 235 20.56 -16.87 -21.25
C GLY A 235 20.08 -15.68 -22.06
N LEU A 236 20.96 -14.79 -22.52
CA LEU A 236 20.60 -13.52 -23.18
C LEU A 236 19.67 -13.75 -24.38
N GLU A 237 18.60 -12.96 -24.48
CA GLU A 237 17.59 -13.03 -25.53
C GLU A 237 17.07 -14.44 -25.82
N SER A 238 16.99 -15.31 -24.81
CA SER A 238 16.55 -16.70 -25.00
C SER A 238 15.03 -16.84 -24.83
N ARG A 239 14.46 -17.91 -25.39
CA ARG A 239 13.02 -18.19 -25.35
C ARG A 239 12.78 -19.56 -24.78
N PHE A 240 11.90 -19.66 -23.79
CA PHE A 240 11.56 -20.91 -23.12
C PHE A 240 10.07 -21.17 -23.32
N SER A 241 9.76 -22.12 -24.20
CA SER A 241 8.40 -22.40 -24.65
C SER A 241 7.55 -23.18 -23.66
N GLN A 242 8.23 -23.93 -22.79
CA GLN A 242 7.69 -24.89 -21.84
C GLN A 242 8.29 -24.65 -20.46
N ASN A 243 7.90 -25.48 -19.49
CA ASN A 243 8.27 -25.33 -18.08
C ASN A 243 9.77 -25.08 -17.89
N PHE A 244 10.08 -24.05 -17.10
CA PHE A 244 11.44 -23.63 -16.79
C PHE A 244 11.63 -23.70 -15.28
N ASN A 245 12.35 -24.71 -14.80
CA ASN A 245 12.50 -25.01 -13.37
C ASN A 245 13.95 -24.85 -12.94
N PHE A 246 14.19 -23.95 -12.00
CA PHE A 246 15.47 -23.65 -11.36
C PHE A 246 15.36 -23.68 -9.83
N ASN A 247 14.35 -24.40 -9.31
CA ASN A 247 14.13 -24.51 -7.89
C ASN A 247 15.40 -25.00 -7.18
N GLN A 248 15.75 -24.38 -6.05
CA GLN A 248 16.92 -24.70 -5.23
C GLN A 248 18.27 -24.56 -5.95
N ALA A 249 18.31 -23.97 -7.15
CA ALA A 249 19.56 -23.73 -7.87
C ALA A 249 20.43 -22.70 -7.14
N GLN A 250 21.74 -22.83 -7.29
CA GLN A 250 22.74 -21.94 -6.70
C GLN A 250 23.56 -21.28 -7.80
N PHE A 251 23.54 -19.95 -7.86
CA PHE A 251 24.36 -19.14 -8.75
C PHE A 251 25.40 -18.44 -7.90
N LEU A 252 26.66 -18.87 -8.00
CA LEU A 252 27.76 -18.31 -7.23
C LEU A 252 28.32 -17.02 -7.84
N ASP A 253 28.10 -16.84 -9.15
CA ASP A 253 28.44 -15.66 -9.93
C ASP A 253 27.21 -15.10 -10.67
N SER A 254 27.41 -14.23 -11.65
CA SER A 254 26.37 -13.51 -12.40
C SER A 254 25.44 -14.42 -13.20
N VAL A 255 24.16 -14.06 -13.23
CA VAL A 255 23.15 -14.71 -14.07
C VAL A 255 22.41 -13.66 -14.88
N SER A 256 22.26 -13.89 -16.18
CA SER A 256 21.56 -12.96 -17.05
C SER A 256 20.59 -13.66 -18.00
N PHE A 257 19.33 -13.23 -17.93
CA PHE A 257 18.22 -13.55 -18.84
C PHE A 257 17.70 -12.27 -19.49
N HIS A 258 18.59 -11.30 -19.74
CA HIS A 258 18.29 -10.06 -20.44
C HIS A 258 17.44 -10.30 -21.70
N ASN A 259 16.33 -9.58 -21.85
CA ASN A 259 15.38 -9.69 -22.98
C ASN A 259 14.90 -11.13 -23.28
N SER A 260 14.91 -12.03 -22.29
CA SER A 260 14.41 -13.40 -22.46
C SER A 260 12.90 -13.50 -22.29
N ILE A 261 12.29 -14.55 -22.84
CA ILE A 261 10.84 -14.77 -22.77
C ILE A 261 10.56 -16.16 -22.20
N PHE A 262 9.73 -16.21 -21.15
CA PHE A 262 9.19 -17.42 -20.55
C PHE A 262 7.70 -17.53 -20.90
N PHE A 263 7.36 -18.42 -21.83
CA PHE A 263 6.00 -18.54 -22.36
C PHE A 263 5.03 -19.24 -21.39
N THR A 264 5.56 -20.14 -20.56
CA THR A 264 4.82 -20.84 -19.50
C THR A 264 5.39 -20.46 -18.13
N ASP A 265 4.91 -21.10 -17.07
CA ASP A 265 5.40 -20.85 -15.72
C ASP A 265 6.92 -21.08 -15.62
N SER A 266 7.59 -20.17 -14.92
CA SER A 266 9.01 -20.25 -14.59
C SER A 266 9.17 -20.26 -13.07
N SER A 267 9.86 -21.28 -12.54
CA SER A 267 9.99 -21.51 -11.11
C SER A 267 11.45 -21.42 -10.68
N TRP A 268 11.71 -20.60 -9.68
CA TRP A 268 13.01 -20.25 -9.12
C TRP A 268 12.97 -20.34 -7.59
N THR A 269 12.13 -21.22 -7.05
CA THR A 269 11.85 -21.25 -5.61
C THR A 269 13.06 -21.72 -4.82
N GLN A 270 13.34 -21.08 -3.69
CA GLN A 270 14.50 -21.38 -2.84
C GLN A 270 15.87 -21.26 -3.53
N SER A 271 15.94 -20.57 -4.67
CA SER A 271 17.21 -20.37 -5.39
C SER A 271 18.09 -19.32 -4.72
N GLN A 272 19.40 -19.45 -4.86
CA GLN A 272 20.37 -18.54 -4.27
C GLN A 272 21.17 -17.83 -5.37
N PHE A 273 21.04 -16.51 -5.42
CA PHE A 273 21.76 -15.63 -6.33
C PHE A 273 22.85 -14.91 -5.56
N SER A 274 24.09 -15.42 -5.63
CA SER A 274 25.24 -14.80 -4.97
C SER A 274 25.89 -13.70 -5.81
N GLY A 275 25.89 -13.83 -7.14
CA GLY A 275 26.32 -12.79 -8.08
C GLY A 275 25.15 -11.95 -8.63
N GLU A 276 25.48 -11.00 -9.51
CA GLU A 276 24.50 -10.06 -10.07
C GLU A 276 23.45 -10.81 -10.90
N THR A 277 22.18 -10.41 -10.73
CA THR A 277 21.06 -11.01 -11.46
C THR A 277 20.47 -9.99 -12.43
N ASP A 278 20.41 -10.34 -13.71
CA ASP A 278 19.87 -9.46 -14.76
C ASP A 278 18.71 -10.12 -15.53
N PHE A 279 17.49 -9.65 -15.27
CA PHE A 279 16.26 -9.93 -15.99
C PHE A 279 15.73 -8.67 -16.71
N THR A 280 16.61 -7.72 -17.05
CA THR A 280 16.21 -6.49 -17.74
C THR A 280 15.48 -6.83 -19.05
N GLY A 281 14.31 -6.26 -19.25
CA GLY A 281 13.47 -6.50 -20.44
C GLY A 281 12.89 -7.91 -20.56
N ALA A 282 13.07 -8.79 -19.57
CA ALA A 282 12.53 -10.13 -19.61
C ALA A 282 10.99 -10.14 -19.57
N VAL A 283 10.37 -11.09 -20.26
CA VAL A 283 8.91 -11.25 -20.34
C VAL A 283 8.50 -12.61 -19.77
N PHE A 284 7.70 -12.58 -18.72
CA PHE A 284 7.05 -13.75 -18.12
C PHE A 284 5.59 -13.79 -18.59
N GLU A 285 5.30 -14.56 -19.64
CA GLU A 285 3.92 -14.78 -20.11
C GLU A 285 3.16 -15.76 -19.21
N GLY A 286 3.86 -16.75 -18.65
CA GLY A 286 3.40 -17.53 -17.50
C GLY A 286 3.70 -16.83 -16.17
N SER A 287 3.47 -17.55 -15.08
CA SER A 287 3.76 -17.07 -13.73
C SER A 287 5.26 -17.11 -13.43
N GLY A 288 5.79 -16.07 -12.80
CA GLY A 288 7.17 -16.04 -12.30
C GLY A 288 7.19 -16.31 -10.80
N ASP A 289 7.66 -17.48 -10.38
CA ASP A 289 7.71 -17.89 -8.97
C ASP A 289 9.14 -17.87 -8.43
N PHE A 290 9.44 -16.88 -7.58
CA PHE A 290 10.73 -16.69 -6.92
C PHE A 290 10.63 -16.89 -5.41
N ARG A 291 9.60 -17.58 -4.91
CA ARG A 291 9.35 -17.73 -3.47
C ARG A 291 10.58 -18.27 -2.73
N LYS A 292 10.87 -17.70 -1.55
CA LYS A 292 11.99 -18.09 -0.68
C LYS A 292 13.39 -17.94 -1.31
N SER A 293 13.52 -17.23 -2.42
CA SER A 293 14.83 -16.98 -3.05
C SER A 293 15.65 -15.94 -2.28
N ARG A 294 16.97 -15.99 -2.45
CA ARG A 294 17.89 -15.04 -1.83
C ARG A 294 18.75 -14.36 -2.88
N PHE A 295 18.72 -13.03 -2.90
CA PHE A 295 19.55 -12.19 -3.77
C PHE A 295 20.58 -11.46 -2.90
N LYS A 296 21.84 -11.89 -2.98
CA LYS A 296 22.93 -11.32 -2.15
C LYS A 296 23.43 -9.98 -2.71
N THR A 297 23.40 -9.81 -4.03
CA THR A 297 23.91 -8.63 -4.73
C THR A 297 22.81 -7.97 -5.56
N LEU A 298 23.18 -7.11 -6.52
CA LEU A 298 22.24 -6.36 -7.35
C LEU A 298 21.34 -7.32 -8.15
N ALA A 299 20.04 -7.05 -8.13
CA ALA A 299 19.07 -7.73 -8.97
C ALA A 299 18.28 -6.72 -9.82
N ASN A 300 18.38 -6.85 -11.14
CA ASN A 300 17.79 -5.93 -12.10
C ASN A 300 16.66 -6.62 -12.87
N PHE A 301 15.46 -6.08 -12.77
CA PHE A 301 14.25 -6.46 -13.48
C PHE A 301 13.71 -5.28 -14.30
N GLU A 302 14.52 -4.25 -14.57
CA GLU A 302 14.08 -3.05 -15.28
C GLU A 302 13.39 -3.39 -16.60
N ALA A 303 12.28 -2.72 -16.91
CA ALA A 303 11.49 -2.89 -18.13
C ALA A 303 11.00 -4.33 -18.36
N SER A 304 11.02 -5.19 -17.34
CA SER A 304 10.43 -6.53 -17.43
C SER A 304 8.91 -6.49 -17.49
N LYS A 305 8.29 -7.60 -17.88
CA LYS A 305 6.83 -7.71 -17.99
C LYS A 305 6.34 -9.04 -17.43
N PHE A 306 5.49 -8.96 -16.41
CA PHE A 306 4.79 -10.10 -15.83
C PHE A 306 3.32 -10.09 -16.27
N ILE A 307 2.96 -11.02 -17.16
CA ILE A 307 1.59 -11.14 -17.69
C ILE A 307 0.67 -11.87 -16.70
N LYS A 308 1.21 -12.87 -16.01
CA LYS A 308 0.54 -13.58 -14.91
C LYS A 308 1.14 -13.13 -13.59
N THR A 309 0.88 -13.90 -12.54
CA THR A 309 1.32 -13.59 -11.19
C THR A 309 2.84 -13.58 -11.09
N ALA A 310 3.38 -12.59 -10.38
CA ALA A 310 4.79 -12.54 -9.98
C ALA A 310 4.86 -12.77 -8.46
N ASP A 311 5.49 -13.86 -8.02
CA ASP A 311 5.56 -14.23 -6.61
C ASP A 311 6.99 -14.20 -6.07
N PHE A 312 7.28 -13.17 -5.27
CA PHE A 312 8.52 -12.96 -4.54
C PHE A 312 8.29 -13.09 -3.02
N SER A 313 7.32 -13.88 -2.59
CA SER A 313 7.06 -14.09 -1.16
C SER A 313 8.24 -14.77 -0.46
N GLN A 314 8.54 -14.35 0.76
CA GLN A 314 9.63 -14.87 1.59
C GLN A 314 11.03 -14.71 0.97
N THR A 315 11.19 -13.83 -0.01
CA THR A 315 12.49 -13.49 -0.58
C THR A 315 13.35 -12.67 0.38
N THR A 316 14.67 -12.77 0.23
CA THR A 316 15.62 -11.89 0.92
C THR A 316 16.46 -11.13 -0.11
N TRP A 317 16.51 -9.81 0.01
CA TRP A 317 17.28 -8.90 -0.84
C TRP A 317 18.33 -8.20 0.00
N ASN A 318 19.59 -8.63 -0.10
CA ASN A 318 20.67 -8.04 0.68
C ASN A 318 21.21 -6.75 0.07
N SER A 319 20.95 -6.53 -1.22
CA SER A 319 21.38 -5.35 -1.97
C SER A 319 20.22 -4.77 -2.77
N ARG A 320 20.54 -3.88 -3.71
CA ARG A 320 19.57 -3.13 -4.50
C ARG A 320 18.77 -4.06 -5.41
N ALA A 321 17.46 -3.85 -5.44
CA ALA A 321 16.54 -4.47 -6.39
C ALA A 321 15.87 -3.40 -7.26
N ASN A 322 15.94 -3.56 -8.58
CA ASN A 322 15.42 -2.59 -9.53
C ASN A 322 14.29 -3.19 -10.39
N PHE A 323 13.06 -2.75 -10.17
CA PHE A 323 11.88 -3.06 -10.98
C PHE A 323 11.39 -1.83 -11.75
N ALA A 324 12.27 -0.87 -12.05
CA ALA A 324 11.88 0.33 -12.77
C ALA A 324 11.24 -0.01 -14.13
N LYS A 325 10.21 0.72 -14.54
CA LYS A 325 9.46 0.51 -15.80
C LYS A 325 8.86 -0.89 -15.97
N THR A 326 8.83 -1.71 -14.91
CA THR A 326 8.26 -3.06 -14.96
C THR A 326 6.75 -2.99 -15.06
N LYS A 327 6.15 -3.87 -15.85
CA LYS A 327 4.70 -3.99 -15.95
C LYS A 327 4.19 -5.27 -15.32
N PHE A 328 3.36 -5.13 -14.29
CA PHE A 328 2.64 -6.21 -13.62
C PHE A 328 1.17 -6.19 -14.06
N VAL A 329 0.76 -7.17 -14.86
CA VAL A 329 -0.62 -7.30 -15.34
C VAL A 329 -1.52 -7.95 -14.29
N GLN A 330 -1.00 -8.94 -13.57
CA GLN A 330 -1.66 -9.57 -12.41
C GLN A 330 -0.97 -9.15 -11.11
N ALA A 331 -1.37 -9.77 -9.99
CA ALA A 331 -0.86 -9.41 -8.68
C ALA A 331 0.66 -9.67 -8.53
N LEU A 332 1.32 -8.77 -7.80
CA LEU A 332 2.70 -8.92 -7.34
C LEU A 332 2.68 -9.30 -5.85
N TYR A 333 3.28 -10.42 -5.49
CA TYR A 333 3.44 -10.85 -4.10
C TYR A 333 4.86 -10.63 -3.60
N LEU A 334 4.99 -9.91 -2.49
CA LEU A 334 6.21 -9.70 -1.71
C LEU A 334 5.92 -10.02 -0.24
N THR A 335 5.04 -10.99 0.00
CA THR A 335 4.59 -11.35 1.35
C THR A 335 5.75 -11.92 2.14
N ASN A 336 6.03 -11.36 3.32
CA ASN A 336 7.17 -11.74 4.18
C ASN A 336 8.55 -11.55 3.51
N ALA A 337 8.68 -10.63 2.54
CA ALA A 337 9.96 -10.30 1.94
C ALA A 337 10.84 -9.45 2.89
N LEU A 338 12.14 -9.72 2.91
CA LEU A 338 13.14 -8.97 3.68
C LEU A 338 14.01 -8.15 2.72
N ILE A 339 13.94 -6.82 2.82
CA ILE A 339 14.62 -5.87 1.93
C ILE A 339 15.64 -5.07 2.76
N LEU A 340 16.94 -5.32 2.57
CA LEU A 340 18.00 -4.69 3.39
C LEU A 340 18.54 -3.38 2.81
N ASP A 341 18.27 -3.08 1.53
CA ASP A 341 18.74 -1.88 0.84
C ASP A 341 17.60 -1.19 0.07
N ARG A 342 17.89 -0.65 -1.13
CA ARG A 342 16.92 0.01 -2.01
C ARG A 342 16.14 -0.99 -2.85
N PHE A 343 14.82 -0.85 -2.86
CA PHE A 343 13.89 -1.58 -3.71
C PHE A 343 13.07 -0.58 -4.52
N SER A 344 13.28 -0.53 -5.84
CA SER A 344 12.68 0.51 -6.69
C SER A 344 11.65 -0.06 -7.66
N PHE A 345 10.50 0.61 -7.73
CA PHE A 345 9.40 0.44 -8.68
C PHE A 345 9.18 1.72 -9.50
N ARG A 346 10.25 2.48 -9.75
CA ARG A 346 10.13 3.75 -10.46
C ARG A 346 9.51 3.55 -11.86
N ASP A 347 8.51 4.34 -12.24
CA ASP A 347 7.79 4.17 -13.52
C ASP A 347 7.11 2.80 -13.72
N ALA A 348 7.00 1.97 -12.68
CA ALA A 348 6.36 0.66 -12.80
C ALA A 348 4.84 0.79 -13.00
N GLN A 349 4.24 -0.15 -13.72
CA GLN A 349 2.80 -0.20 -13.97
C GLN A 349 2.15 -1.37 -13.23
N PHE A 350 1.19 -1.07 -12.36
CA PHE A 350 0.42 -2.05 -11.59
C PHE A 350 -1.04 -2.04 -12.04
N LEU A 351 -1.46 -3.13 -12.68
CA LEU A 351 -2.85 -3.33 -13.11
C LEU A 351 -3.69 -4.06 -12.06
N ASN A 352 -3.05 -4.61 -11.03
CA ASN A 352 -3.70 -5.35 -9.95
C ASN A 352 -2.96 -5.11 -8.62
N ALA A 353 -3.32 -5.85 -7.57
CA ALA A 353 -2.79 -5.67 -6.23
C ALA A 353 -1.28 -5.94 -6.10
N VAL A 354 -0.62 -5.12 -5.28
CA VAL A 354 0.74 -5.35 -4.76
C VAL A 354 0.63 -5.79 -3.31
N ASN A 355 1.16 -6.94 -2.95
CA ASN A 355 1.02 -7.51 -1.61
C ASN A 355 2.34 -7.51 -0.85
N LEU A 356 2.51 -6.53 0.05
CA LEU A 356 3.65 -6.35 0.95
C LEU A 356 3.32 -6.82 2.39
N ARG A 357 2.35 -7.73 2.55
CA ARG A 357 1.97 -8.21 3.88
C ARG A 357 3.19 -8.80 4.61
N GLU A 358 3.41 -8.41 5.86
CA GLU A 358 4.52 -8.89 6.71
C GLU A 358 5.91 -8.69 6.10
N ALA A 359 6.03 -7.89 5.04
CA ALA A 359 7.34 -7.53 4.49
C ALA A 359 8.07 -6.58 5.44
N SER A 360 9.38 -6.46 5.24
CA SER A 360 10.22 -5.52 5.97
C SER A 360 11.20 -4.85 5.02
N PHE A 361 11.42 -3.54 5.19
CA PHE A 361 12.45 -2.83 4.44
C PHE A 361 13.28 -1.92 5.36
N GLN A 362 14.58 -1.79 5.08
CA GLN A 362 15.53 -1.10 5.96
C GLN A 362 16.06 0.24 5.43
N LYS A 363 15.98 0.51 4.12
CA LYS A 363 16.49 1.79 3.55
C LYS A 363 15.49 2.52 2.68
N LEU A 364 15.11 1.95 1.53
CA LEU A 364 14.27 2.68 0.58
C LEU A 364 13.34 1.75 -0.18
N LEU A 365 12.05 2.07 -0.14
CA LEU A 365 11.02 1.49 -1.00
C LEU A 365 10.45 2.60 -1.89
N ASP A 366 10.82 2.57 -3.18
CA ASP A 366 10.56 3.67 -4.12
C ASP A 366 9.44 3.34 -5.11
N PHE A 367 8.32 4.07 -5.04
CA PHE A 367 7.20 4.03 -5.99
C PHE A 367 7.04 5.36 -6.77
N SER A 368 8.12 6.13 -6.95
CA SER A 368 8.09 7.38 -7.73
C SER A 368 7.65 7.11 -9.16
N ASP A 369 6.75 7.92 -9.70
CA ASP A 369 6.23 7.77 -11.06
C ASP A 369 5.51 6.43 -11.36
N ALA A 370 5.30 5.59 -10.35
CA ALA A 370 4.53 4.36 -10.50
C ALA A 370 3.06 4.65 -10.83
N GLN A 371 2.51 3.83 -11.72
CA GLN A 371 1.15 3.94 -12.22
C GLN A 371 0.29 2.81 -11.65
N PHE A 372 -0.84 3.17 -11.06
CA PHE A 372 -1.82 2.23 -10.53
C PHE A 372 -3.14 2.41 -11.30
N THR A 373 -3.72 1.32 -11.78
CA THR A 373 -5.11 1.33 -12.28
C THR A 373 -6.12 1.56 -11.15
N SER A 374 -7.38 1.82 -11.48
CA SER A 374 -8.43 2.10 -10.48
C SER A 374 -8.62 1.00 -9.43
N ASP A 375 -8.38 -0.26 -9.82
CA ASP A 375 -8.58 -1.44 -8.97
C ASP A 375 -7.28 -1.88 -8.27
N ALA A 376 -6.14 -1.28 -8.64
CA ALA A 376 -4.85 -1.61 -8.06
C ALA A 376 -4.66 -0.92 -6.70
N TYR A 377 -4.20 -1.69 -5.71
CA TYR A 377 -3.87 -1.21 -4.37
C TYR A 377 -2.63 -1.91 -3.83
N ILE A 378 -2.00 -1.30 -2.84
CA ILE A 378 -0.84 -1.88 -2.14
C ILE A 378 -1.30 -2.36 -0.77
N ASN A 379 -1.39 -3.67 -0.58
CA ASN A 379 -1.64 -4.25 0.75
C ASN A 379 -0.35 -4.19 1.58
N ILE A 380 -0.37 -3.40 2.65
CA ILE A 380 0.79 -3.20 3.55
C ILE A 380 0.54 -3.76 4.95
N SER A 381 -0.38 -4.71 5.10
CA SER A 381 -0.73 -5.30 6.40
C SER A 381 0.51 -5.86 7.11
N ASN A 382 0.79 -5.42 8.33
CA ASN A 382 1.95 -5.80 9.14
C ASN A 382 3.31 -5.54 8.46
N LEU A 383 3.37 -4.59 7.51
CA LEU A 383 4.63 -4.09 6.97
C LEU A 383 5.48 -3.47 8.10
N THR A 384 6.78 -3.71 8.09
CA THR A 384 7.70 -3.19 9.11
C THR A 384 8.83 -2.36 8.50
N PHE A 385 9.04 -1.16 9.05
CA PHE A 385 10.17 -0.29 8.75
C PHE A 385 10.32 0.77 9.85
N ASP A 386 11.53 1.29 10.04
CA ASP A 386 11.78 2.46 10.90
C ASP A 386 11.77 3.72 10.04
N ALA A 387 10.85 4.66 10.32
CA ALA A 387 10.77 5.91 9.57
C ALA A 387 12.00 6.81 9.75
N SER A 388 12.83 6.56 10.77
CA SER A 388 14.06 7.33 11.03
C SER A 388 15.20 6.96 10.07
N ASP A 389 15.26 5.68 9.67
CA ASP A 389 16.35 5.12 8.87
C ASP A 389 15.90 4.68 7.46
N ALA A 390 14.59 4.45 7.28
CA ALA A 390 14.00 3.93 6.05
C ALA A 390 12.91 4.86 5.51
N GLN A 391 12.85 4.96 4.18
CA GLN A 391 11.89 5.81 3.49
C GLN A 391 10.99 5.01 2.55
N LEU A 392 9.70 5.30 2.59
CA LEU A 392 8.74 4.91 1.56
C LEU A 392 8.40 6.16 0.75
N ILE A 393 8.81 6.19 -0.51
CA ILE A 393 8.57 7.33 -1.40
C ILE A 393 7.61 6.95 -2.52
N GLY A 394 6.87 7.94 -3.00
CA GLY A 394 5.99 7.81 -4.16
C GLY A 394 5.47 9.17 -4.59
N ASN A 395 4.57 9.18 -5.56
CA ASN A 395 4.00 10.42 -6.06
C ASN A 395 3.14 11.14 -5.00
N PRO A 396 3.45 12.41 -4.65
CA PRO A 396 2.69 13.16 -3.67
C PRO A 396 1.19 13.22 -3.99
N GLY A 397 0.35 13.01 -2.99
CA GLY A 397 -1.12 12.98 -3.08
C GLY A 397 -1.70 11.74 -3.77
N LYS A 398 -0.85 10.80 -4.24
CA LYS A 398 -1.26 9.56 -4.92
C LYS A 398 -0.93 8.32 -4.11
N ILE A 399 0.29 8.22 -3.56
CA ILE A 399 0.76 7.00 -2.89
C ILE A 399 -0.11 6.64 -1.68
N GLY A 400 -0.50 7.61 -0.84
CA GLY A 400 -1.34 7.37 0.33
C GLY A 400 -2.77 6.89 -0.01
N LYS A 401 -3.25 7.15 -1.24
CA LYS A 401 -4.57 6.68 -1.70
C LYS A 401 -4.55 5.18 -2.00
N VAL A 402 -3.50 4.67 -2.64
CA VAL A 402 -3.37 3.27 -3.05
C VAL A 402 -2.99 2.32 -1.91
N LEU A 403 -2.46 2.82 -0.79
CA LEU A 403 -2.16 2.00 0.39
C LEU A 403 -3.43 1.40 1.01
N SER A 404 -3.46 0.10 1.26
CA SER A 404 -4.58 -0.62 1.86
C SER A 404 -4.15 -1.29 3.16
N ILE A 405 -4.89 -1.00 4.24
CA ILE A 405 -4.72 -1.58 5.58
C ILE A 405 -6.13 -1.98 6.07
N PRO A 406 -6.43 -3.29 6.17
CA PRO A 406 -7.77 -3.77 6.49
C PRO A 406 -8.11 -3.70 7.97
N THR A 407 -7.12 -3.73 8.86
CA THR A 407 -7.28 -3.86 10.32
C THR A 407 -6.35 -2.93 11.08
N LEU A 408 -6.83 -2.44 12.24
CA LEU A 408 -5.98 -1.66 13.16
C LEU A 408 -4.96 -2.56 13.87
N GLN A 409 -5.43 -3.71 14.37
CA GLN A 409 -4.63 -4.66 15.14
C GLN A 409 -3.37 -5.08 14.37
N GLY A 410 -2.22 -4.89 14.99
CA GLY A 410 -0.91 -5.22 14.41
C GLY A 410 -0.35 -4.16 13.46
N ASN A 411 -1.11 -3.09 13.19
CA ASN A 411 -0.78 -2.05 12.21
C ASN A 411 -0.68 -0.65 12.82
N GLU A 412 -0.81 -0.52 14.15
CA GLU A 412 -0.79 0.76 14.85
C GLU A 412 0.54 1.50 14.65
N ASN A 413 1.65 0.80 14.88
CA ASN A 413 3.00 1.36 14.71
C ASN A 413 3.30 1.65 13.25
N LEU A 414 2.87 0.77 12.32
CA LEU A 414 3.01 1.00 10.88
C LEU A 414 2.33 2.31 10.45
N LEU A 415 1.08 2.54 10.89
CA LEU A 415 0.34 3.76 10.57
C LEU A 415 1.02 5.01 11.13
N ILE A 416 1.62 4.93 12.32
CA ILE A 416 2.40 6.03 12.92
C ILE A 416 3.65 6.30 12.10
N ASN A 417 4.43 5.26 11.78
CA ASN A 417 5.66 5.37 11.01
C ASN A 417 5.39 5.90 9.60
N LEU A 418 4.31 5.49 8.94
CA LEU A 418 3.92 6.04 7.63
C LEU A 418 3.56 7.52 7.69
N VAL A 419 2.81 7.95 8.72
CA VAL A 419 2.52 9.38 8.89
C VAL A 419 3.81 10.15 9.10
N ARG A 420 4.73 9.65 9.94
CA ARG A 420 6.04 10.29 10.18
C ARG A 420 6.86 10.38 8.89
N ASN A 421 7.03 9.26 8.18
CA ASN A 421 7.71 9.17 6.89
C ASN A 421 7.19 10.23 5.90
N PHE A 422 5.88 10.29 5.66
CA PHE A 422 5.33 11.25 4.71
C PHE A 422 5.42 12.71 5.18
N ARG A 423 5.46 12.97 6.49
CA ARG A 423 5.69 14.33 7.00
C ARG A 423 7.14 14.77 6.81
N GLU A 424 8.10 13.89 7.07
CA GLU A 424 9.53 14.15 6.87
C GLU A 424 9.87 14.33 5.38
N LEU A 425 9.14 13.66 4.49
CA LEU A 425 9.23 13.85 3.03
C LEU A 425 8.41 15.04 2.49
N GLU A 426 7.79 15.85 3.37
CA GLU A 426 6.90 16.96 3.00
C GLU A 426 5.67 16.56 2.14
N GLN A 427 5.32 15.26 2.10
CA GLN A 427 4.14 14.71 1.44
C GLN A 427 2.91 14.82 2.35
N ILE A 428 2.48 16.06 2.60
CA ILE A 428 1.43 16.38 3.59
C ILE A 428 0.09 15.71 3.28
N GLU A 429 -0.31 15.64 2.01
CA GLU A 429 -1.56 15.01 1.60
C GLU A 429 -1.59 13.50 1.89
N ASP A 430 -0.50 12.79 1.62
CA ASP A 430 -0.39 11.35 1.88
C ASP A 430 -0.37 11.07 3.37
N ALA A 431 0.38 11.87 4.15
CA ALA A 431 0.37 11.81 5.61
C ALA A 431 -1.05 12.01 6.18
N ASN A 432 -1.79 12.98 5.64
CA ASN A 432 -3.19 13.25 5.99
C ASN A 432 -4.10 12.07 5.64
N GLN A 433 -3.93 11.48 4.45
CA GLN A 433 -4.72 10.34 4.01
C GLN A 433 -4.48 9.09 4.87
N VAL A 434 -3.22 8.80 5.23
CA VAL A 434 -2.87 7.69 6.14
C VAL A 434 -3.42 7.93 7.54
N ASN A 435 -3.26 9.15 8.07
CA ASN A 435 -3.80 9.50 9.38
C ASN A 435 -5.33 9.41 9.43
N TYR A 436 -6.01 9.85 8.38
CA TYR A 436 -7.46 9.68 8.22
C TYR A 436 -7.84 8.19 8.24
N LYS A 437 -7.18 7.35 7.44
CA LYS A 437 -7.40 5.89 7.43
C LYS A 437 -7.19 5.27 8.82
N ARG A 438 -6.13 5.67 9.53
CA ARG A 438 -5.87 5.24 10.91
C ARG A 438 -7.06 5.54 11.83
N VAL A 439 -7.58 6.77 11.79
CA VAL A 439 -8.69 7.16 12.67
C VAL A 439 -10.00 6.48 12.29
N VAL A 440 -10.25 6.21 11.02
CA VAL A 440 -11.38 5.38 10.58
C VAL A 440 -11.28 3.96 11.13
N LEU A 441 -10.09 3.36 11.12
CA LEU A 441 -9.86 2.04 11.72
C LEU A 441 -10.06 2.06 13.25
N VAL A 442 -9.60 3.10 13.93
CA VAL A 442 -9.87 3.33 15.37
C VAL A 442 -11.36 3.48 15.64
N GLN A 443 -12.09 4.24 14.82
CA GLN A 443 -13.54 4.40 14.94
C GLN A 443 -14.25 3.05 14.78
N ARG A 444 -13.85 2.23 13.80
CA ARG A 444 -14.40 0.89 13.59
C ARG A 444 -14.12 -0.03 14.78
N ASP A 445 -12.93 0.00 15.35
CA ASP A 445 -12.57 -0.77 16.54
C ASP A 445 -13.39 -0.32 17.77
N LEU A 446 -13.50 0.99 18.00
CA LEU A 446 -14.33 1.54 19.08
C LEU A 446 -15.81 1.19 18.92
N PHE A 447 -16.34 1.28 17.68
CA PHE A 447 -17.70 0.87 17.38
C PHE A 447 -17.93 -0.60 17.75
N LYS A 448 -17.00 -1.50 17.37
CA LYS A 448 -17.05 -2.90 17.79
C LYS A 448 -17.00 -3.04 19.31
N ARG A 449 -16.12 -2.33 20.02
CA ARG A 449 -16.04 -2.40 21.49
C ARG A 449 -17.30 -1.92 22.21
N VAL A 450 -18.05 -0.98 21.63
CA VAL A 450 -19.28 -0.43 22.23
C VAL A 450 -20.50 -1.30 21.92
N PHE A 451 -20.65 -1.75 20.67
CA PHE A 451 -21.88 -2.37 20.19
C PHE A 451 -21.79 -3.88 19.90
N ALA A 452 -20.61 -4.44 19.67
CA ALA A 452 -20.47 -5.87 19.41
C ALA A 452 -20.72 -6.69 20.68
N SER A 453 -21.20 -7.92 20.50
CA SER A 453 -21.38 -8.85 21.62
C SER A 453 -20.03 -9.40 22.04
N ASN A 454 -19.72 -9.34 23.32
CA ASN A 454 -18.46 -9.86 23.85
C ASN A 454 -18.56 -11.37 24.04
N LEU A 455 -17.70 -12.14 23.37
CA LEU A 455 -17.64 -13.60 23.43
C LEU A 455 -17.51 -14.12 24.87
N ASN A 456 -16.76 -13.41 25.71
CA ASN A 456 -16.50 -13.78 27.11
C ASN A 456 -17.71 -13.59 28.03
N THR A 457 -18.67 -12.73 27.68
CA THR A 457 -19.81 -12.39 28.56
C THR A 457 -21.18 -12.59 27.93
N ALA A 458 -21.26 -12.86 26.62
CA ALA A 458 -22.52 -13.06 25.91
C ALA A 458 -23.29 -14.28 26.44
N SER A 459 -24.63 -14.17 26.47
CA SER A 459 -25.52 -15.28 26.80
C SER A 459 -25.65 -16.27 25.64
N ARG A 460 -26.09 -17.50 25.93
CA ARG A 460 -26.39 -18.53 24.92
C ARG A 460 -27.35 -18.02 23.83
N GLU A 461 -28.36 -17.26 24.23
CA GLU A 461 -29.34 -16.70 23.29
C GLU A 461 -28.73 -15.65 22.35
N THR A 462 -27.84 -14.79 22.87
CA THR A 462 -27.15 -13.79 22.05
C THR A 462 -26.23 -14.45 21.03
N LEU A 463 -25.45 -15.46 21.44
CA LEU A 463 -24.60 -16.22 20.53
C LEU A 463 -25.41 -16.96 19.45
N ARG A 464 -26.57 -17.51 19.82
CA ARG A 464 -27.52 -18.13 18.86
C ARG A 464 -28.05 -17.12 17.84
N LYS A 465 -28.43 -15.91 18.28
CA LYS A 465 -28.90 -14.83 17.38
C LYS A 465 -27.82 -14.35 16.42
N ILE A 466 -26.54 -14.44 16.80
CA ILE A 466 -25.42 -14.05 15.95
C ILE A 466 -25.18 -15.05 14.80
N GLY A 467 -25.63 -16.30 14.97
CA GLY A 467 -25.54 -17.35 13.96
C GLY A 467 -24.69 -18.56 14.35
N LEU A 468 -24.29 -18.69 15.63
CA LEU A 468 -23.54 -19.85 16.12
C LEU A 468 -24.48 -21.04 16.39
N SER A 469 -24.03 -22.25 16.08
CA SER A 469 -24.76 -23.50 16.35
C SER A 469 -24.75 -23.84 17.86
N GLN A 470 -25.62 -24.75 18.28
CA GLN A 470 -25.65 -25.18 19.69
C GLN A 470 -24.34 -25.83 20.14
N THR A 471 -23.69 -26.63 19.28
CA THR A 471 -22.42 -27.28 19.56
C THR A 471 -21.28 -26.27 19.73
N GLN A 472 -21.22 -25.27 18.85
CA GLN A 472 -20.26 -24.17 18.94
C GLN A 472 -20.45 -23.35 20.21
N ILE A 473 -21.71 -23.06 20.57
CA ILE A 473 -22.04 -22.30 21.78
C ILE A 473 -21.62 -23.06 23.04
N SER A 474 -21.82 -24.39 23.11
CA SER A 474 -21.37 -25.19 24.26
C SER A 474 -19.85 -25.16 24.40
N GLU A 475 -19.09 -25.34 23.32
CA GLU A 475 -17.63 -25.30 23.35
C GLU A 475 -17.09 -23.93 23.76
N ILE A 476 -17.64 -22.84 23.20
CA ILE A 476 -17.25 -21.47 23.57
C ILE A 476 -17.48 -21.21 25.07
N ILE A 477 -18.61 -21.68 25.61
CA ILE A 477 -18.94 -21.49 27.03
C ILE A 477 -18.05 -22.31 27.94
N GLN A 478 -17.74 -23.54 27.55
CA GLN A 478 -16.80 -24.38 28.30
C GLN A 478 -15.39 -23.78 28.28
N HIS A 479 -14.89 -23.41 27.09
CA HIS A 479 -13.57 -22.82 26.94
C HIS A 479 -13.42 -21.53 27.77
N ARG A 480 -14.40 -20.61 27.74
CA ARG A 480 -14.30 -19.36 28.50
C ARG A 480 -14.42 -19.53 30.03
N GLN A 481 -14.85 -20.69 30.52
CA GLN A 481 -14.81 -21.02 31.95
C GLN A 481 -13.40 -21.39 32.40
N GLU A 482 -12.62 -22.01 31.51
CA GLU A 482 -11.23 -22.39 31.76
C GLU A 482 -10.27 -21.23 31.47
N GLN A 483 -10.40 -20.60 30.30
CA GLN A 483 -9.57 -19.49 29.85
C GLN A 483 -10.37 -18.49 29.00
N LEU A 484 -10.34 -17.22 29.42
CA LEU A 484 -10.97 -16.15 28.65
C LEU A 484 -10.29 -15.95 27.30
N PHE A 485 -11.09 -15.74 26.26
CA PHE A 485 -10.59 -15.42 24.94
C PHE A 485 -9.89 -14.06 24.95
N SER A 486 -8.61 -14.03 24.56
CA SER A 486 -7.82 -12.79 24.48
C SER A 486 -7.95 -12.12 23.12
N SER A 487 -8.18 -12.92 22.09
CA SER A 487 -8.38 -12.49 20.70
C SER A 487 -9.57 -13.21 20.07
N LEU A 488 -10.24 -12.58 19.10
CA LEU A 488 -11.37 -13.21 18.43
C LEU A 488 -10.93 -14.40 17.57
N SER A 489 -9.69 -14.41 17.09
CA SER A 489 -9.09 -15.49 16.31
C SER A 489 -8.94 -16.79 17.08
N GLU A 490 -8.85 -16.76 18.42
CA GLU A 490 -8.83 -17.98 19.25
C GLU A 490 -10.11 -18.81 19.10
N ILE A 491 -11.21 -18.24 18.61
CA ILE A 491 -12.40 -19.05 18.31
C ILE A 491 -12.13 -20.11 17.23
N LEU A 492 -11.10 -19.92 16.38
CA LEU A 492 -10.67 -20.88 15.37
C LEU A 492 -9.87 -22.05 15.93
N SER A 493 -9.43 -22.01 17.20
CA SER A 493 -8.82 -23.17 17.84
C SER A 493 -9.86 -24.19 18.34
N LEU A 494 -11.15 -23.84 18.30
CA LEU A 494 -12.24 -24.75 18.64
C LEU A 494 -12.54 -25.66 17.45
N GLU A 495 -12.60 -26.98 17.68
CA GLU A 495 -12.82 -27.98 16.63
C GLU A 495 -14.14 -27.77 15.87
N SER A 496 -15.18 -27.26 16.54
CA SER A 496 -16.49 -27.03 15.91
C SER A 496 -16.59 -25.75 15.06
N VAL A 497 -15.60 -24.86 15.09
CA VAL A 497 -15.67 -23.54 14.47
C VAL A 497 -14.82 -23.49 13.21
N SER A 498 -15.49 -23.54 12.06
CA SER A 498 -14.83 -23.39 10.76
C SER A 498 -14.45 -21.94 10.45
N LEU A 499 -13.50 -21.75 9.51
CA LEU A 499 -13.15 -20.43 8.98
C LEU A 499 -14.36 -19.72 8.36
N ASN A 500 -15.29 -20.45 7.74
CA ASN A 500 -16.52 -19.89 7.17
C ASN A 500 -17.46 -19.37 8.28
N THR A 501 -17.58 -20.10 9.39
CA THR A 501 -18.35 -19.63 10.55
C THR A 501 -17.72 -18.35 11.11
N TYR A 502 -16.39 -18.35 11.28
CA TYR A 502 -15.65 -17.17 11.75
C TYR A 502 -15.87 -15.94 10.88
N THR A 503 -15.78 -16.06 9.56
CA THR A 503 -15.98 -14.92 8.65
C THR A 503 -17.40 -14.35 8.70
N GLN A 504 -18.41 -15.17 8.98
CA GLN A 504 -19.80 -14.73 9.14
C GLN A 504 -20.02 -13.96 10.46
N VAL A 505 -19.38 -14.38 11.55
CA VAL A 505 -19.65 -13.82 12.89
C VAL A 505 -18.65 -12.74 13.32
N ARG A 506 -17.47 -12.62 12.68
CA ARG A 506 -16.35 -11.75 13.13
C ARG A 506 -16.66 -10.26 13.22
N ASP A 507 -17.69 -9.79 12.51
CA ASP A 507 -18.08 -8.37 12.55
C ASP A 507 -19.08 -8.06 13.66
N ARG A 508 -19.69 -9.09 14.28
CA ARG A 508 -20.70 -8.98 15.35
C ARG A 508 -20.16 -9.39 16.73
N LEU A 509 -18.99 -10.03 16.77
CA LEU A 509 -18.35 -10.50 17.98
C LEU A 509 -17.04 -9.75 18.27
N ILE A 510 -16.70 -9.68 19.55
CA ILE A 510 -15.39 -9.24 20.04
C ILE A 510 -14.95 -10.14 21.19
N ALA A 511 -13.66 -10.42 21.30
CA ALA A 511 -13.07 -11.03 22.50
C ALA A 511 -12.37 -9.91 23.28
N ALA A 512 -12.92 -9.56 24.45
CA ALA A 512 -12.35 -8.54 25.32
C ALA A 512 -12.65 -8.86 26.78
N SER A 513 -11.93 -8.23 27.70
CA SER A 513 -12.23 -8.34 29.13
C SER A 513 -13.62 -7.74 29.45
N PRO A 514 -14.30 -8.24 30.50
CA PRO A 514 -15.59 -7.69 30.94
C PRO A 514 -15.49 -6.19 31.23
N THR A 515 -16.32 -5.38 30.56
CA THR A 515 -16.32 -3.92 30.72
C THR A 515 -17.35 -3.47 31.76
N THR A 516 -16.96 -2.53 32.62
CA THR A 516 -17.87 -1.85 33.55
C THR A 516 -18.70 -0.78 32.83
N TRP A 517 -19.83 -0.37 33.42
CA TRP A 517 -20.68 0.68 32.84
C TRP A 517 -19.94 2.01 32.63
N LYS A 518 -19.03 2.37 33.56
CA LYS A 518 -18.16 3.57 33.44
C LYS A 518 -17.24 3.47 32.22
N SER A 519 -16.65 2.28 31.98
CA SER A 519 -15.81 2.02 30.82
C SER A 519 -16.61 2.12 29.51
N ARG A 520 -17.83 1.57 29.48
CA ARG A 520 -18.73 1.69 28.31
C ARG A 520 -19.13 3.14 28.02
N LEU A 521 -19.42 3.93 29.06
CA LEU A 521 -19.72 5.35 28.89
C LEU A 521 -18.52 6.12 28.32
N SER A 522 -17.31 5.86 28.83
CA SER A 522 -16.07 6.44 28.31
C SER A 522 -15.82 6.07 26.85
N LEU A 523 -15.97 4.78 26.49
CA LEU A 523 -15.82 4.30 25.11
C LEU A 523 -16.86 4.94 24.17
N SER A 524 -18.11 5.06 24.62
CA SER A 524 -19.18 5.68 23.84
C SER A 524 -18.93 7.18 23.61
N SER A 525 -18.44 7.89 24.64
CA SER A 525 -18.04 9.29 24.52
C SER A 525 -16.87 9.46 23.55
N LYS A 526 -15.86 8.59 23.60
CA LYS A 526 -14.72 8.60 22.65
C LYS A 526 -15.19 8.35 21.22
N LEU A 527 -16.07 7.37 21.03
CA LEU A 527 -16.64 7.05 19.72
C LEU A 527 -17.42 8.23 19.14
N LEU A 528 -18.28 8.87 19.96
CA LEU A 528 -19.04 10.05 19.55
C LEU A 528 -18.11 11.21 19.15
N PHE A 529 -17.09 11.49 19.96
CA PHE A 529 -16.12 12.54 19.68
C PHE A 529 -15.35 12.31 18.37
N ILE A 530 -14.83 11.09 18.15
CA ILE A 530 -14.12 10.73 16.92
C ILE A 530 -15.05 10.80 15.71
N THR A 531 -16.30 10.35 15.86
CA THR A 531 -17.30 10.41 14.80
C THR A 531 -17.59 11.84 14.37
N LEU A 532 -17.76 12.75 15.34
CA LEU A 532 -17.95 14.18 15.06
C LEU A 532 -16.74 14.79 14.34
N LEU A 533 -15.52 14.50 14.79
CA LEU A 533 -14.30 15.00 14.13
C LEU A 533 -14.14 14.47 12.70
N LEU A 534 -14.46 13.20 12.47
CA LEU A 534 -14.42 12.61 11.13
C LEU A 534 -15.48 13.24 10.22
N ALA A 535 -16.71 13.40 10.72
CA ALA A 535 -17.83 13.94 9.95
C ALA A 535 -17.65 15.43 9.59
N LEU A 536 -17.09 16.24 10.51
CA LEU A 536 -16.99 17.69 10.34
C LEU A 536 -15.68 18.17 9.70
N SER A 537 -14.57 17.42 9.80
CA SER A 537 -13.27 17.87 9.26
C SER A 537 -12.36 16.76 8.73
N ARG A 538 -12.86 15.52 8.60
CA ARG A 538 -12.03 14.32 8.33
C ARG A 538 -10.85 14.21 9.30
N TYR A 539 -11.11 14.47 10.58
CA TYR A 539 -10.07 14.51 11.61
C TYR A 539 -8.98 15.57 11.32
N GLY A 540 -9.41 16.74 10.83
CA GLY A 540 -8.53 17.89 10.56
C GLY A 540 -7.64 17.70 9.35
N THR A 541 -8.04 16.88 8.37
CA THR A 541 -7.26 16.61 7.16
C THR A 541 -7.81 17.27 5.90
N SER A 542 -9.02 17.85 5.97
CA SER A 542 -9.66 18.51 4.84
C SER A 542 -10.08 19.94 5.18
N PHE A 543 -9.35 20.91 4.63
CA PHE A 543 -9.69 22.32 4.74
C PHE A 543 -11.00 22.65 4.02
N ALA A 544 -11.22 22.08 2.83
CA ALA A 544 -12.43 22.30 2.04
C ALA A 544 -13.70 21.86 2.80
N LEU A 545 -13.70 20.66 3.39
CA LEU A 545 -14.82 20.18 4.20
C LEU A 545 -15.13 21.14 5.35
N MET A 546 -14.08 21.59 6.05
CA MET A 546 -14.23 22.51 7.16
C MET A 546 -14.86 23.84 6.72
N MET A 547 -14.38 24.42 5.62
CA MET A 547 -14.97 25.63 5.03
C MET A 547 -16.43 25.41 4.59
N GLY A 548 -16.77 24.22 4.11
CA GLY A 548 -18.14 23.87 3.74
C GLY A 548 -19.08 23.87 4.95
N VAL A 549 -18.65 23.22 6.04
CA VAL A 549 -19.36 23.23 7.34
C VAL A 549 -19.55 24.66 7.85
N GLY A 550 -18.51 25.50 7.76
CA GLY A 550 -18.57 26.92 8.16
C GLY A 550 -19.53 27.75 7.30
N ALA A 551 -19.50 27.58 5.98
CA ALA A 551 -20.35 28.32 5.04
C ALA A 551 -21.85 28.08 5.30
N ILE A 552 -22.23 26.83 5.58
CA ILE A 552 -23.62 26.49 5.92
C ILE A 552 -24.03 27.14 7.25
N ALA A 553 -23.17 27.07 8.26
CA ALA A 553 -23.45 27.69 9.56
C ALA A 553 -23.60 29.21 9.44
N ILE A 554 -22.71 29.88 8.69
CA ILE A 554 -22.76 31.32 8.42
C ILE A 554 -24.04 31.70 7.67
N ALA A 555 -24.39 30.95 6.62
CA ALA A 555 -25.61 31.17 5.84
C ALA A 555 -26.87 31.08 6.72
N TYR A 556 -26.96 30.04 7.54
CA TYR A 556 -28.11 29.81 8.43
C TYR A 556 -28.25 30.89 9.50
N PHE A 557 -27.19 31.17 10.27
CA PHE A 557 -27.28 32.16 11.34
C PHE A 557 -27.48 33.57 10.78
N GLY A 558 -26.85 33.93 9.66
CA GLY A 558 -27.08 35.22 9.00
C GLY A 558 -28.55 35.40 8.60
N CYS A 559 -29.15 34.37 7.98
CA CYS A 559 -30.57 34.39 7.64
C CYS A 559 -31.47 34.41 8.89
N LEU A 560 -31.13 33.64 9.94
CA LEU A 560 -31.90 33.59 11.19
C LEU A 560 -31.94 34.94 11.90
N PHE A 561 -30.80 35.62 12.04
CA PHE A 561 -30.74 36.94 12.67
C PHE A 561 -31.43 38.01 11.83
N TRP A 562 -31.28 37.96 10.50
CA TRP A 562 -32.04 38.83 9.60
C TRP A 562 -33.56 38.62 9.74
N LEU A 563 -34.01 37.37 9.80
CA LEU A 563 -35.43 37.05 9.98
C LEU A 563 -35.95 37.54 11.33
N ILE A 564 -35.21 37.33 12.42
CA ILE A 564 -35.59 37.83 13.76
C ILE A 564 -35.66 39.36 13.78
N ASP A 565 -34.75 40.06 13.09
CA ASP A 565 -34.71 41.52 13.07
C ASP A 565 -35.71 42.18 12.12
N ARG A 566 -36.02 41.56 10.97
CA ARG A 566 -36.95 42.14 9.99
C ARG A 566 -38.37 41.64 10.19
N TYR A 567 -38.57 40.37 10.57
CA TYR A 567 -39.90 39.79 10.74
C TYR A 567 -40.38 39.86 12.21
N ARG A 568 -40.75 41.06 12.68
CA ARG A 568 -41.03 41.37 14.10
C ARG A 568 -42.49 41.33 14.55
N ARG A 569 -43.48 41.66 13.70
CA ARG A 569 -44.90 41.80 14.10
C ARG A 569 -45.86 41.31 13.02
N HIS A 570 -46.98 40.72 13.44
CA HIS A 570 -48.15 40.54 12.56
C HIS A 570 -49.08 41.79 12.52
N ARG A 571 -49.09 42.69 13.53
CA ARG A 571 -49.86 43.98 13.55
C ARG A 571 -49.28 44.99 14.58
N PRO A 572 -49.35 46.33 14.39
CA PRO A 572 -50.03 47.04 13.30
C PRO A 572 -49.11 47.50 12.16
N GLN A 573 -47.78 47.60 12.31
CA GLN A 573 -46.86 47.82 11.17
C GLN A 573 -45.56 47.01 11.32
N PRO A 574 -45.34 45.98 10.49
CA PRO A 574 -44.05 45.30 10.39
C PRO A 574 -43.03 46.18 9.65
N ILE A 575 -41.77 46.17 10.10
CA ILE A 575 -40.64 46.67 9.29
C ILE A 575 -40.37 45.61 8.24
N LEU A 576 -41.03 45.71 7.10
CA LEU A 576 -40.82 44.77 6.00
C LEU A 576 -39.48 45.12 5.31
N PRO A 577 -38.61 44.12 5.08
CA PRO A 577 -37.40 44.35 4.31
C PRO A 577 -37.76 44.75 2.89
N THR A 578 -36.93 45.60 2.28
CA THR A 578 -37.13 46.00 0.88
C THR A 578 -36.98 44.79 -0.04
N VAL A 579 -37.60 44.82 -1.22
CA VAL A 579 -37.44 43.74 -2.23
C VAL A 579 -35.96 43.53 -2.58
N PHE A 580 -35.18 44.62 -2.58
CA PHE A 580 -33.73 44.57 -2.74
C PHE A 580 -33.05 43.79 -1.61
N GLU A 581 -33.34 44.12 -0.35
CA GLU A 581 -32.77 43.43 0.81
C GLU A 581 -33.13 41.94 0.85
N ILE A 582 -34.40 41.59 0.57
CA ILE A 582 -34.86 40.19 0.47
C ILE A 582 -34.09 39.45 -0.64
N SER A 583 -33.93 40.08 -1.81
CA SER A 583 -33.20 39.50 -2.94
C SER A 583 -31.73 39.29 -2.59
N CYS A 584 -31.08 40.29 -1.97
CA CYS A 584 -29.69 40.20 -1.54
C CYS A 584 -29.49 39.08 -0.51
N MET A 585 -30.28 39.05 0.57
CA MET A 585 -30.18 38.00 1.60
C MET A 585 -30.51 36.62 1.06
N GLY A 586 -31.53 36.50 0.21
CA GLY A 586 -31.91 35.24 -0.44
C GLY A 586 -30.81 34.70 -1.35
N ILE A 587 -30.28 35.53 -2.24
CA ILE A 587 -29.20 35.15 -3.17
C ILE A 587 -27.93 34.79 -2.41
N THR A 588 -27.51 35.61 -1.45
CA THR A 588 -26.24 35.40 -0.73
C THR A 588 -26.30 34.20 0.21
N THR A 589 -27.40 34.01 0.93
CA THR A 589 -27.65 32.79 1.72
C THR A 589 -27.68 31.56 0.82
N GLY A 590 -28.34 31.65 -0.35
CA GLY A 590 -28.40 30.58 -1.34
C GLY A 590 -27.02 30.21 -1.88
N ILE A 591 -26.21 31.19 -2.28
CA ILE A 591 -24.84 30.98 -2.78
C ILE A 591 -23.95 30.36 -1.70
N LEU A 592 -23.92 30.92 -0.49
CA LEU A 592 -23.11 30.38 0.61
C LEU A 592 -23.54 28.96 1.01
N GLY A 593 -24.85 28.72 1.07
CA GLY A 593 -25.41 27.39 1.31
C GLY A 593 -25.03 26.39 0.22
N LEU A 594 -25.13 26.78 -1.05
CA LEU A 594 -24.80 25.93 -2.20
C LEU A 594 -23.30 25.62 -2.27
N LEU A 595 -22.42 26.61 -2.06
CA LEU A 595 -20.98 26.40 -1.93
C LEU A 595 -20.64 25.45 -0.77
N GLY A 596 -21.32 25.62 0.37
CA GLY A 596 -21.19 24.73 1.52
C GLY A 596 -21.60 23.30 1.21
N ILE A 597 -22.75 23.11 0.57
CA ILE A 597 -23.27 21.80 0.14
C ILE A 597 -22.30 21.13 -0.84
N ILE A 598 -21.87 21.83 -1.89
CA ILE A 598 -20.94 21.30 -2.89
C ILE A 598 -19.64 20.84 -2.21
N SER A 599 -19.07 21.68 -1.33
CA SER A 599 -17.83 21.35 -0.64
C SER A 599 -17.96 20.09 0.24
N ILE A 600 -19.08 19.94 0.95
CA ILE A 600 -19.36 18.74 1.77
C ILE A 600 -19.48 17.50 0.88
N PHE A 601 -20.20 17.56 -0.24
CA PHE A 601 -20.35 16.41 -1.13
C PHE A 601 -19.04 16.00 -1.81
N GLN A 602 -18.18 16.96 -2.16
CA GLN A 602 -16.88 16.66 -2.79
C GLN A 602 -15.85 16.13 -1.80
N SER A 603 -15.89 16.61 -0.55
CA SER A 603 -14.81 16.35 0.42
C SER A 603 -15.17 15.30 1.47
N SER A 604 -16.46 15.16 1.84
CA SER A 604 -16.91 14.25 2.89
C SER A 604 -17.13 12.83 2.36
N PRO A 605 -16.59 11.80 3.03
CA PRO A 605 -16.92 10.40 2.75
C PRO A 605 -18.38 10.05 3.13
N GLN A 606 -18.97 10.79 4.07
CA GLN A 606 -20.32 10.54 4.61
C GLN A 606 -21.10 11.87 4.71
N PRO A 607 -21.48 12.48 3.58
CA PRO A 607 -22.06 13.82 3.55
C PRO A 607 -23.35 13.92 4.38
N TRP A 608 -24.21 12.90 4.34
CA TRP A 608 -25.45 12.86 5.11
C TRP A 608 -25.22 12.85 6.63
N LEU A 609 -24.18 12.17 7.09
CA LEU A 609 -23.80 12.20 8.50
C LEU A 609 -23.31 13.60 8.89
N THR A 610 -22.50 14.24 8.04
CA THR A 610 -22.07 15.63 8.25
C THR A 610 -23.28 16.57 8.38
N PHE A 611 -24.28 16.45 7.50
CA PHE A 611 -25.52 17.23 7.59
C PHE A 611 -26.33 16.92 8.85
N ALA A 612 -26.43 15.66 9.25
CA ALA A 612 -27.11 15.29 10.49
C ALA A 612 -26.42 15.91 11.71
N CYS A 613 -25.08 15.86 11.78
CA CYS A 613 -24.31 16.51 12.83
C CYS A 613 -24.51 18.04 12.85
N LEU A 614 -24.50 18.68 11.67
CA LEU A 614 -24.81 20.09 11.53
C LEU A 614 -26.23 20.40 12.01
N GLY A 615 -27.23 19.63 11.60
CA GLY A 615 -28.62 19.82 11.98
C GLY A 615 -28.86 19.73 13.48
N VAL A 616 -28.19 18.79 14.17
CA VAL A 616 -28.26 18.65 15.64
C VAL A 616 -27.75 19.90 16.36
N VAL A 617 -26.75 20.59 15.80
CA VAL A 617 -26.19 21.82 16.35
C VAL A 617 -27.01 23.05 15.93
N MET A 618 -27.55 23.06 14.71
CA MET A 618 -28.13 24.27 14.13
C MET A 618 -29.63 24.43 14.42
N PHE A 619 -30.41 23.36 14.60
CA PHE A 619 -31.87 23.48 14.66
C PHE A 619 -32.50 23.40 16.06
N PRO A 620 -32.15 22.47 16.97
CA PRO A 620 -32.90 22.26 18.20
C PRO A 620 -32.88 23.46 19.15
N VAL A 621 -31.68 23.98 19.48
CA VAL A 621 -31.54 25.12 20.41
C VAL A 621 -31.92 26.44 19.72
N PRO A 622 -31.40 26.78 18.53
CA PRO A 622 -31.80 28.00 17.84
C PRO A 622 -33.30 28.04 17.54
N GLY A 623 -33.88 26.95 17.04
CA GLY A 623 -35.31 26.85 16.76
C GLY A 623 -36.18 27.01 18.00
N LEU A 624 -35.80 26.40 19.13
CA LEU A 624 -36.51 26.58 20.40
C LEU A 624 -36.44 28.03 20.90
N LEU A 625 -35.27 28.66 20.81
CA LEU A 625 -35.09 30.07 21.19
C LEU A 625 -35.91 30.99 20.29
N THR A 626 -35.87 30.79 18.97
CA THR A 626 -36.68 31.54 18.00
C THR A 626 -38.17 31.34 18.26
N PHE A 627 -38.63 30.11 18.47
CA PHE A 627 -40.02 29.83 18.80
C PHE A 627 -40.46 30.55 20.09
N ARG A 628 -39.64 30.49 21.16
CA ARG A 628 -39.88 31.23 22.42
C ARG A 628 -39.93 32.74 22.21
N ILE A 629 -39.05 33.30 21.37
CA ILE A 629 -39.04 34.73 21.01
C ILE A 629 -40.38 35.14 20.40
N TYR A 630 -40.91 34.35 19.46
CA TYR A 630 -42.20 34.63 18.83
C TYR A 630 -43.41 34.35 19.74
N GLN A 631 -43.33 33.33 20.61
CA GLN A 631 -44.41 33.00 21.55
C GLN A 631 -44.60 34.07 22.64
N GLN A 632 -43.51 34.65 23.16
CA GLN A 632 -43.57 35.60 24.27
C GLN A 632 -44.11 36.98 23.89
N GLY A 633 -44.20 37.30 22.59
CA GLY A 633 -45.02 38.40 22.07
C GLY A 633 -44.72 39.80 22.63
N ARG A 634 -43.54 40.05 23.19
CA ARG A 634 -43.15 41.35 23.76
C ARG A 634 -41.91 41.88 23.07
N TYR A 635 -42.17 42.60 21.99
CA TYR A 635 -41.19 43.33 21.20
C TYR A 635 -41.01 44.72 21.82
N HIS A 636 -39.76 45.08 22.08
CA HIS A 636 -39.27 46.37 22.59
C HIS A 636 -40.14 47.59 22.23
N ASP A 637 -40.25 48.55 23.16
CA ASP A 637 -40.85 49.87 22.95
C ASP A 637 -40.41 50.65 21.68
N LEU A 638 -39.19 50.44 21.16
CA LEU A 638 -38.70 51.05 19.92
C LEU A 638 -38.97 50.15 18.71
N MET A 639 -40.20 50.21 18.20
CA MET A 639 -40.69 49.34 17.14
C MET A 639 -40.21 49.70 15.72
N ASN A 640 -39.54 50.85 15.55
CA ASN A 640 -39.19 51.44 14.25
C ASN A 640 -37.71 51.29 13.85
N VAL A 641 -36.87 50.67 14.69
CA VAL A 641 -35.40 50.59 14.50
C VAL A 641 -34.90 49.16 14.66
N SER A 642 -33.84 48.75 13.95
CA SER A 642 -33.24 47.40 14.09
C SER A 642 -32.83 47.09 15.54
N TYR A 643 -32.93 45.83 15.95
CA TYR A 643 -32.35 45.33 17.22
C TYR A 643 -30.82 45.34 17.21
N PHE A 644 -30.23 45.30 16.02
CA PHE A 644 -28.81 45.25 15.83
C PHE A 644 -28.29 46.63 15.41
N VAL A 645 -27.07 46.93 15.84
CA VAL A 645 -26.41 48.20 15.56
C VAL A 645 -25.22 48.01 14.62
N GLU A 646 -24.89 49.05 13.87
CA GLU A 646 -23.66 49.22 13.11
C GLU A 646 -22.84 50.38 13.69
N ASP A 647 -21.54 50.41 13.43
CA ASP A 647 -20.68 51.52 13.86
C ASP A 647 -20.67 52.63 12.79
N GLY A 648 -21.34 53.74 13.07
CA GLY A 648 -21.49 54.89 12.18
C GLY A 648 -20.20 55.67 11.90
N ALA A 649 -19.11 55.41 12.63
CA ALA A 649 -17.81 56.07 12.42
C ALA A 649 -16.93 55.40 11.35
N PHE A 650 -17.21 54.15 10.96
CA PHE A 650 -16.33 53.37 10.10
C PHE A 650 -16.77 53.40 8.63
N ARG A 651 -16.28 54.40 7.88
CA ARG A 651 -16.34 54.43 6.40
C ARG A 651 -15.08 53.85 5.71
N GLU A 652 -14.18 53.22 6.45
CA GLU A 652 -12.99 52.55 5.90
C GLU A 652 -12.88 51.13 6.45
N LEU A 653 -12.55 50.18 5.57
CA LEU A 653 -12.28 48.79 5.92
C LEU A 653 -10.95 48.71 6.70
N ARG A 654 -11.00 48.89 8.03
CA ARG A 654 -9.82 48.81 8.90
C ARG A 654 -9.83 47.53 9.75
N LEU A 655 -8.72 46.80 9.71
CA LEU A 655 -8.42 45.64 10.54
C LEU A 655 -8.10 46.09 11.99
N MET A 656 -9.10 46.12 12.87
CA MET A 656 -8.92 46.49 14.28
C MET A 656 -8.37 45.31 15.11
N ILE A 657 -7.06 45.31 15.40
CA ILE A 657 -6.43 44.42 16.39
C ILE A 657 -6.54 45.11 17.76
N SER A 658 -7.34 44.51 18.65
CA SER A 658 -7.46 44.78 20.10
C SER A 658 -7.80 46.22 20.61
N ARG A 659 -9.06 46.42 20.99
CA ARG A 659 -9.45 47.28 22.14
C ARG A 659 -10.59 46.61 22.91
N LEU A 660 -10.52 46.64 24.25
CA LEU A 660 -11.60 46.20 25.14
C LEU A 660 -12.86 47.06 24.91
N PRO A 661 -14.04 46.46 24.68
CA PRO A 661 -15.25 47.21 24.35
C PRO A 661 -16.03 47.56 25.61
N ILE A 662 -15.69 48.67 26.25
CA ILE A 662 -16.56 49.27 27.28
C ILE A 662 -17.55 50.16 26.52
N MET A 663 -18.86 49.88 26.65
CA MET A 663 -19.87 50.85 26.20
C MET A 663 -19.57 52.16 26.93
N PRO A 664 -19.28 53.26 26.22
CA PRO A 664 -18.89 54.49 26.88
C PRO A 664 -19.96 54.87 27.91
N ARG A 665 -19.53 55.07 29.15
CA ARG A 665 -20.42 55.43 30.26
C ARG A 665 -21.19 56.72 29.95
N PHE A 666 -20.58 57.59 29.15
CA PHE A 666 -21.16 58.87 28.72
C PHE A 666 -21.98 58.71 27.42
N PRO A 667 -23.25 59.17 27.41
CA PRO A 667 -24.15 59.09 26.26
C PRO A 667 -23.58 59.67 24.95
N PHE A 668 -22.80 60.75 25.04
CA PHE A 668 -22.17 61.42 23.89
C PHE A 668 -21.28 60.52 23.01
N PHE A 669 -20.66 59.48 23.59
CA PHE A 669 -19.83 58.54 22.83
C PHE A 669 -20.61 57.30 22.34
N ARG A 670 -21.90 57.20 22.68
CA ARG A 670 -22.83 56.17 22.19
C ARG A 670 -23.42 56.50 20.82
N ASP A 671 -23.39 57.77 20.41
CA ASP A 671 -23.83 58.28 19.09
C ASP A 671 -23.06 57.66 17.90
N ARG A 672 -22.03 56.86 18.16
CA ARG A 672 -21.30 56.07 17.15
C ARG A 672 -22.00 54.78 16.76
N PHE A 673 -22.95 54.26 17.53
CA PHE A 673 -23.66 53.01 17.19
C PHE A 673 -25.08 53.32 16.74
N GLU A 674 -25.35 53.16 15.44
CA GLU A 674 -26.65 53.41 14.83
C GLU A 674 -27.38 52.08 14.55
N PRO A 675 -28.71 52.00 14.67
CA PRO A 675 -29.45 50.82 14.25
C PRO A 675 -29.22 50.50 12.77
N ILE A 676 -29.16 49.22 12.40
CA ILE A 676 -28.98 48.82 10.99
C ILE A 676 -30.14 49.36 10.14
N LEU A 677 -29.82 50.33 9.28
CA LEU A 677 -30.78 51.00 8.39
C LEU A 677 -31.21 50.09 7.23
N SER A 678 -32.51 50.02 6.97
CA SER A 678 -33.11 49.22 5.87
C SER A 678 -32.81 49.77 4.48
N ASP A 679 -32.62 51.08 4.38
CA ASP A 679 -32.58 51.79 3.09
C ASP A 679 -31.17 51.87 2.49
N ARG A 680 -30.16 51.34 3.19
CA ARG A 680 -28.77 51.30 2.72
C ARG A 680 -28.49 50.03 1.92
N ARG A 681 -27.82 50.18 0.78
CA ARG A 681 -27.47 49.08 -0.14
C ARG A 681 -26.62 47.96 0.48
N TRP A 682 -25.96 48.20 1.62
CA TRP A 682 -25.02 47.25 2.25
C TRP A 682 -25.40 46.84 3.68
N GLY A 683 -26.50 47.36 4.24
CA GLY A 683 -26.86 47.11 5.65
C GLY A 683 -27.11 45.63 5.96
N TRP A 684 -27.50 44.85 4.96
CA TRP A 684 -27.74 43.41 5.06
C TRP A 684 -26.45 42.57 5.27
N LEU A 685 -25.26 43.09 4.94
CA LEU A 685 -24.01 42.36 5.17
C LEU A 685 -23.69 42.18 6.67
N ASN A 686 -24.19 43.09 7.52
CA ASN A 686 -23.95 43.07 8.95
C ASN A 686 -24.49 41.80 9.63
N TYR A 687 -25.48 41.11 9.04
CA TYR A 687 -26.03 39.87 9.60
C TYR A 687 -25.09 38.67 9.50
N TYR A 688 -24.14 38.68 8.55
CA TYR A 688 -23.15 37.60 8.39
C TYR A 688 -21.95 37.74 9.34
N ASP A 689 -21.77 38.90 9.95
CA ASP A 689 -20.75 39.16 10.98
C ASP A 689 -19.30 38.80 10.54
N PHE A 690 -18.89 39.29 9.37
CA PHE A 690 -17.54 39.07 8.81
C PHE A 690 -16.39 39.81 9.53
N SER A 691 -16.61 40.35 10.72
CA SER A 691 -15.57 41.04 11.50
C SER A 691 -14.43 40.09 11.83
N LEU A 692 -13.17 40.46 11.57
CA LEU A 692 -12.01 39.60 11.85
C LEU A 692 -11.88 39.29 13.36
N ASN A 693 -12.36 40.17 14.25
CA ASN A 693 -12.44 39.91 15.68
C ASN A 693 -13.50 38.86 16.04
N ASN A 694 -14.62 38.78 15.29
CA ASN A 694 -15.65 37.76 15.47
C ASN A 694 -15.32 36.46 14.72
N LEU A 695 -14.56 36.56 13.62
CA LEU A 695 -13.99 35.44 12.86
C LEU A 695 -12.86 34.75 13.63
N LEU A 696 -12.06 35.48 14.41
CA LEU A 696 -11.00 34.93 15.28
C LEU A 696 -11.41 34.79 16.76
N LYS A 697 -12.56 35.37 17.13
CA LYS A 697 -13.14 35.37 18.49
C LYS A 697 -12.24 35.92 19.58
N PHE A 698 -11.48 36.98 19.26
CA PHE A 698 -10.70 37.70 20.25
C PHE A 698 -11.58 38.66 21.05
N GLY A 699 -11.93 38.26 22.27
CA GLY A 699 -12.88 38.98 23.12
C GLY A 699 -14.32 38.88 22.59
N PHE A 700 -15.31 38.92 23.48
CA PHE A 700 -16.70 38.99 23.05
C PHE A 700 -16.98 40.41 22.53
N ASN A 701 -16.84 40.62 21.22
CA ASN A 701 -16.93 41.91 20.56
C ASN A 701 -18.00 41.93 19.45
N ASP A 702 -19.11 41.24 19.68
CA ASP A 702 -20.22 41.21 18.74
C ASP A 702 -20.97 42.55 18.78
N ILE A 703 -20.89 43.31 17.70
CA ILE A 703 -21.52 44.63 17.56
C ILE A 703 -23.05 44.47 17.64
N ARG A 704 -23.59 43.31 17.23
CA ARG A 704 -25.02 43.00 17.29
C ARG A 704 -25.56 43.03 18.72
N LEU A 705 -24.77 42.80 19.76
CA LEU A 705 -25.26 42.73 21.16
C LEU A 705 -25.05 44.01 21.98
N ARG A 706 -24.85 45.16 21.32
CA ARG A 706 -24.47 46.41 21.99
C ARG A 706 -25.63 47.33 22.39
N ASP A 707 -26.86 47.05 21.95
CA ASP A 707 -28.02 47.83 22.36
C ASP A 707 -28.53 47.40 23.75
N LYS A 708 -28.78 48.38 24.62
CA LYS A 708 -29.32 48.22 25.98
C LYS A 708 -30.70 47.55 26.00
N HIS A 709 -31.41 47.51 24.88
CA HIS A 709 -32.77 47.03 24.81
C HIS A 709 -32.95 45.68 24.09
N ILE A 710 -31.85 44.97 23.80
CA ILE A 710 -31.91 43.66 23.14
C ILE A 710 -32.58 42.64 24.08
N PRO A 711 -33.62 41.91 23.61
CA PRO A 711 -34.23 40.83 24.37
C PRO A 711 -33.20 39.78 24.80
N GLY A 712 -33.25 39.36 26.07
CA GLY A 712 -32.31 38.36 26.62
C GLY A 712 -32.28 37.04 25.85
N LEU A 713 -33.38 36.64 25.19
CA LEU A 713 -33.42 35.46 24.32
C LEU A 713 -32.62 35.63 23.02
N ILE A 714 -32.58 36.83 22.42
CA ILE A 714 -31.75 37.13 21.24
C ILE A 714 -30.28 37.14 21.65
N THR A 715 -29.98 37.71 22.82
CA THR A 715 -28.64 37.64 23.44
C THR A 715 -28.21 36.19 23.67
N ALA A 716 -29.09 35.33 24.20
CA ALA A 716 -28.81 33.90 24.38
C ALA A 716 -28.54 33.17 23.05
N LEU A 717 -29.28 33.50 21.99
CA LEU A 717 -29.06 32.95 20.65
C LEU A 717 -27.69 33.35 20.07
N ALA A 718 -27.30 34.62 20.24
CA ALA A 718 -25.99 35.10 19.81
C ALA A 718 -24.85 34.47 20.62
N TRP A 719 -25.01 34.28 21.94
CA TRP A 719 -24.06 33.52 22.75
C TRP A 719 -23.95 32.06 22.30
N TYR A 720 -25.06 31.44 21.88
CA TYR A 720 -25.06 30.09 21.33
C TYR A 720 -24.27 30.00 20.00
N GLN A 721 -24.54 30.91 19.04
CA GLN A 721 -23.75 31.03 17.81
C GLN A 721 -22.26 31.26 18.13
N TRP A 722 -21.98 32.11 19.12
CA TRP A 722 -20.62 32.42 19.52
C TRP A 722 -19.90 31.21 20.14
N GLY A 723 -20.58 30.43 20.99
CA GLY A 723 -20.06 29.17 21.53
C GLY A 723 -19.71 28.16 20.43
N ILE A 724 -20.61 27.94 19.48
CA ILE A 724 -20.35 27.04 18.32
C ILE A 724 -19.15 27.53 17.52
N GLY A 725 -19.07 28.83 17.23
CA GLY A 725 -17.96 29.29 16.42
C GLY A 725 -16.60 29.21 17.13
N ILE A 726 -16.51 29.17 18.48
CA ILE A 726 -15.23 28.88 19.16
C ILE A 726 -14.77 27.48 18.81
N LEU A 727 -15.69 26.52 18.86
CA LEU A 727 -15.41 25.13 18.48
C LEU A 727 -15.00 25.05 17.00
N TYR A 728 -15.70 25.78 16.13
CA TYR A 728 -15.36 25.88 14.71
C TYR A 728 -13.94 26.44 14.51
N ILE A 729 -13.58 27.57 15.13
CA ILE A 729 -12.26 28.18 14.97
C ILE A 729 -11.16 27.29 15.53
N SER A 730 -11.40 26.64 16.67
CA SER A 730 -10.46 25.67 17.25
C SER A 730 -10.21 24.53 16.27
N LEU A 731 -11.28 24.00 15.65
CA LEU A 731 -11.21 22.96 14.64
C LEU A 731 -10.54 23.46 13.34
N LEU A 732 -10.74 24.72 12.97
CA LEU A 732 -10.16 25.35 11.79
C LEU A 732 -8.65 25.50 11.96
N PHE A 733 -8.19 26.06 13.08
CA PHE A 733 -6.76 26.17 13.38
C PHE A 733 -6.10 24.79 13.49
N TRP A 734 -6.77 23.83 14.11
CA TRP A 734 -6.29 22.44 14.16
C TRP A 734 -6.22 21.77 12.77
N THR A 735 -7.12 22.13 11.86
CA THR A 735 -7.07 21.64 10.46
C THR A 735 -5.95 22.34 9.70
N LEU A 736 -5.84 23.66 9.81
CA LEU A 736 -4.80 24.47 9.15
C LEU A 736 -3.39 24.01 9.57
N SER A 737 -3.19 23.70 10.85
CA SER A 737 -1.91 23.20 11.36
C SER A 737 -1.50 21.84 10.75
N ARG A 738 -2.45 21.08 10.23
CA ARG A 738 -2.22 19.77 9.59
C ARG A 738 -2.17 19.80 8.08
N THR A 739 -2.81 20.78 7.46
CA THR A 739 -2.87 20.91 6.00
C THR A 739 -1.79 21.84 5.45
N ILE A 740 -1.35 22.83 6.22
CA ILE A 740 -0.31 23.79 5.78
C ILE A 740 1.04 23.38 6.39
N PRO A 741 2.04 23.04 5.56
CA PRO A 741 3.40 22.79 6.03
C PRO A 741 3.95 24.04 6.77
N GLY A 742 4.66 23.84 7.88
CA GLY A 742 5.29 24.93 8.65
C GLY A 742 4.37 25.70 9.61
N LEU A 743 3.04 25.65 9.47
CA LEU A 743 2.13 26.38 10.37
C LEU A 743 2.08 25.80 11.80
N ASN A 744 2.46 24.53 11.97
CA ASN A 744 2.63 23.91 13.31
C ASN A 744 3.67 24.65 14.16
N LEU A 745 4.72 25.22 13.57
CA LEU A 745 5.74 25.96 14.34
C LEU A 745 5.18 27.23 14.97
N PHE A 746 4.16 27.86 14.39
CA PHE A 746 3.57 29.10 14.92
C PHE A 746 2.44 28.89 15.94
N LEU A 747 1.76 27.73 15.92
CA LEU A 747 0.64 27.44 16.82
C LEU A 747 1.03 26.70 18.11
N TYR A 748 2.25 26.16 18.18
CA TYR A 748 2.78 25.42 19.34
C TYR A 748 3.94 26.13 20.07
N LEU A 749 4.32 27.34 19.64
CA LEU A 749 5.06 28.32 20.45
C LEU A 749 4.10 29.03 21.39
#